data_AF-A0A7J9HLM0-F1
#
_entry.id   AF-A0A7J9HLM0-F1
#
_cell.length_a   1.000
_cell.length_b   1.000
_cell.length_c   1.000
_cell.angle_alpha   90.00
_cell.angle_beta   90.00
_cell.angle_gamma   90.00
#
_symmetry.space_group_name_H-M   'P 1'
#
loop_
_entity.id
_entity.type
_entity.pdbx_description
1 polymer ?
#
loop_
_entity_poly.entity_id
_entity_poly.type
_entity_poly.pdbx_seq_one_letter_code
_entity_poly.pdbx_strand_id
1 'polypeptide(L)'
;MVAKGRQNGTGSAKVEVGEIDTSAPFQSVKDAVTLFGEGAFSGEKPAIKKSKAYSAERVVAKETQLHVAQKELNKLKEQLENAKTTKTQALAELEKAKSMVEELTCKLKTINESKDSAIKATEAAKRQAKQIEEANSDILPGPDDARSQDLETSREQYMAVIAELDAAKQGLRKLHQDCDASLEAKITAINLTLEAKHSAKANSEKIGELSKQISSLQGSIGQVKLASLEAQQEQAKFFAEKDTGRELYKATIEDSRKKLLALKNEFDPELTRNLEAQLLETVNQIGDLQKQMENAKASDLESVRIVTLELDGAKESLQKVAEEENSLRSMVESLQLELENVKKEHSKLKEKDVETESIAGNLHVKLQKSKSELEAFLVEESKTRGACEEMFSTLQQLTVEAGNARLEATEMKEEAEKLKLEAEAARISLEEASKQLKADLEEAEVAKEAEIRALDQIKMLSEKTSAARTSTSESGANVTISREEFEALSHKVEESDNLAEMKVAAAIAQVEAIKASESEALKRLEATQKEIEDMKVATADALKRAEMAEAAKRAVEGELRRWREREQKKAAEAASRILAEAQMSTESSPQHHRLQKPNPPEKIQVHKLEKERSSISKKVLLPNISGIFNRKKNQIEGGSPSYLPGENPF
;
A
#
# COMPACT_ATOMS: atom_id res chain seq x y z
N MET A 1 -15.06 -53.72 30.85
CA MET A 1 -16.23 -52.81 30.91
C MET A 1 -16.60 -52.42 29.47
N VAL A 2 -17.83 -52.79 29.07
CA VAL A 2 -18.77 -52.23 28.05
C VAL A 2 -18.16 -51.37 26.91
N ALA A 3 -18.21 -51.63 25.59
CA ALA A 3 -19.09 -52.30 24.59
C ALA A 3 -20.22 -51.44 23.94
N LYS A 4 -20.36 -51.59 22.60
CA LYS A 4 -21.40 -51.14 21.63
C LYS A 4 -21.32 -49.69 21.07
N GLY A 5 -21.56 -49.42 19.78
CA GLY A 5 -21.98 -50.28 18.68
C GLY A 5 -22.03 -49.58 17.30
N ARG A 6 -21.92 -50.39 16.24
CA ARG A 6 -22.26 -50.10 14.83
C ARG A 6 -23.77 -50.00 14.65
N GLN A 7 -24.22 -49.27 13.61
CA GLN A 7 -25.32 -49.72 12.75
C GLN A 7 -25.17 -49.23 11.31
N ASN A 8 -25.30 -50.18 10.38
CA ASN A 8 -25.56 -50.03 8.95
C ASN A 8 -27.07 -49.86 8.72
N GLY A 9 -27.50 -49.40 7.54
CA GLY A 9 -28.88 -49.64 7.07
C GLY A 9 -29.38 -48.85 5.86
N THR A 10 -29.04 -49.33 4.67
CA THR A 10 -29.94 -49.61 3.51
C THR A 10 -31.07 -48.64 3.09
N GLY A 11 -30.93 -48.12 1.87
CA GLY A 11 -31.88 -48.07 0.72
C GLY A 11 -33.39 -47.86 0.89
N SER A 12 -33.97 -47.01 0.04
CA SER A 12 -35.10 -47.39 -0.85
C SER A 12 -35.39 -46.27 -1.85
N ALA A 13 -35.53 -46.66 -3.12
CA ALA A 13 -36.24 -45.88 -4.12
C ALA A 13 -37.71 -45.66 -3.67
N LYS A 14 -38.24 -44.46 -3.91
CA LYS A 14 -39.68 -44.25 -4.00
C LYS A 14 -39.96 -43.22 -5.09
N VAL A 15 -40.48 -43.74 -6.18
CA VAL A 15 -41.26 -43.01 -7.18
C VAL A 15 -42.42 -42.35 -6.42
N GLU A 16 -42.43 -41.03 -6.37
CA GLU A 16 -43.59 -40.28 -5.93
C GLU A 16 -44.48 -40.05 -7.15
N VAL A 17 -45.59 -40.78 -7.14
CA VAL A 17 -46.66 -40.79 -8.12
C VAL A 17 -47.26 -39.39 -8.18
N GLY A 18 -47.43 -38.86 -9.39
CA GLY A 18 -48.10 -37.58 -9.61
C GLY A 18 -49.49 -37.58 -8.97
N GLU A 19 -49.75 -36.55 -8.16
CA GLU A 19 -51.09 -36.21 -7.73
C GLU A 19 -51.93 -35.90 -8.97
N ILE A 20 -52.90 -36.76 -9.26
CA ILE A 20 -53.93 -36.48 -10.26
C ILE A 20 -54.93 -35.54 -9.58
N ASP A 21 -54.93 -34.29 -10.01
CA ASP A 21 -56.05 -33.38 -9.76
C ASP A 21 -57.32 -34.00 -10.35
N THR A 22 -58.25 -34.35 -9.47
CA THR A 22 -59.56 -34.95 -9.80
C THR A 22 -60.70 -33.96 -9.56
N SER A 23 -60.41 -32.67 -9.44
CA SER A 23 -61.45 -31.65 -9.42
C SER A 23 -62.14 -31.56 -10.80
N ALA A 24 -63.48 -31.49 -10.76
CA ALA A 24 -64.37 -31.84 -11.86
C ALA A 24 -64.01 -31.15 -13.19
N PRO A 25 -63.86 -31.91 -14.29
CA PRO A 25 -63.78 -31.28 -15.60
C PRO A 25 -65.18 -30.79 -16.00
N PHE A 26 -65.23 -29.73 -16.80
CA PHE A 26 -66.40 -29.13 -17.44
C PHE A 26 -67.49 -28.48 -16.54
N GLN A 27 -67.37 -27.16 -16.33
CA GLN A 27 -68.54 -26.29 -16.32
C GLN A 27 -69.04 -26.14 -17.77
N SER A 28 -70.21 -26.71 -18.04
CA SER A 28 -71.11 -26.43 -19.18
C SER A 28 -70.57 -26.62 -20.61
N VAL A 29 -71.13 -27.61 -21.30
CA VAL A 29 -70.98 -27.87 -22.75
C VAL A 29 -71.38 -26.64 -23.62
N LYS A 30 -72.07 -25.64 -23.08
CA LYS A 30 -72.33 -24.37 -23.79
C LYS A 30 -71.07 -23.55 -24.06
N ASP A 31 -70.05 -23.62 -23.22
CA ASP A 31 -68.86 -22.77 -23.38
C ASP A 31 -67.88 -23.35 -24.42
N ALA A 32 -67.84 -24.68 -24.55
CA ALA A 32 -67.03 -25.37 -25.56
C ALA A 32 -67.53 -25.14 -27.01
N VAL A 33 -68.81 -24.82 -27.20
CA VAL A 33 -69.39 -24.55 -28.53
C VAL A 33 -69.01 -23.15 -29.06
N THR A 34 -68.53 -22.25 -28.20
CA THR A 34 -68.12 -20.89 -28.62
C THR A 34 -66.66 -20.84 -29.09
N LEU A 35 -65.86 -21.88 -28.81
CA LEU A 35 -64.42 -21.89 -29.11
C LEU A 35 -64.07 -22.39 -30.52
N PHE A 36 -65.03 -23.02 -31.22
CA PHE A 36 -64.83 -23.59 -32.56
C PHE A 36 -65.81 -23.08 -33.64
N GLY A 37 -66.64 -22.08 -33.31
CA GLY A 37 -67.71 -21.62 -34.18
C GLY A 37 -67.54 -20.19 -34.70
N GLU A 38 -66.48 -19.87 -35.44
CA GLU A 38 -66.54 -18.72 -36.35
C GLU A 38 -65.45 -18.77 -37.43
N GLY A 39 -65.85 -19.15 -38.64
CA GLY A 39 -64.99 -19.14 -39.81
C GLY A 39 -65.66 -19.66 -41.08
N ALA A 40 -66.68 -18.95 -41.58
CA ALA A 40 -67.08 -19.00 -43.00
C ALA A 40 -68.27 -18.07 -43.35
N PHE A 41 -67.96 -17.05 -44.16
CA PHE A 41 -68.77 -16.39 -45.21
C PHE A 41 -70.04 -15.55 -44.90
N SER A 42 -69.90 -14.26 -45.28
CA SER A 42 -70.80 -13.47 -46.16
C SER A 42 -72.24 -13.18 -45.73
N GLY A 43 -72.51 -11.91 -45.43
CA GLY A 43 -73.85 -11.34 -45.58
C GLY A 43 -74.11 -10.07 -44.77
N GLU A 44 -74.05 -8.92 -45.46
CA GLU A 44 -74.99 -7.82 -45.31
C GLU A 44 -74.90 -6.82 -44.11
N LYS A 45 -74.56 -5.58 -44.48
CA LYS A 45 -74.86 -4.23 -43.93
C LYS A 45 -74.88 -3.98 -42.41
N PRO A 46 -74.20 -2.90 -41.93
CA PRO A 46 -74.06 -2.62 -40.50
C PRO A 46 -75.29 -1.90 -39.93
N ALA A 47 -76.01 -2.57 -39.03
CA ALA A 47 -76.90 -1.90 -38.10
C ALA A 47 -76.11 -1.45 -36.87
N ILE A 48 -76.08 -0.14 -36.66
CA ILE A 48 -75.52 0.56 -35.51
C ILE A 48 -76.08 -0.06 -34.21
N LYS A 49 -75.26 -0.83 -33.50
CA LYS A 49 -75.49 -1.20 -32.10
C LYS A 49 -74.25 -0.87 -31.28
N LYS A 50 -74.42 0.19 -30.49
CA LYS A 50 -73.64 0.66 -29.33
C LYS A 50 -72.44 -0.25 -28.98
N SER A 51 -71.23 0.28 -29.17
CA SER A 51 -69.98 -0.31 -28.68
C SER A 51 -70.05 -0.46 -27.16
N LYS A 52 -70.41 -1.67 -26.73
CA LYS A 52 -70.50 -2.13 -25.35
C LYS A 52 -69.14 -1.98 -24.66
N ALA A 53 -69.14 -1.70 -23.36
CA ALA A 53 -68.00 -1.49 -22.45
C ALA A 53 -66.89 -2.58 -22.42
N TYR A 54 -66.97 -3.60 -23.29
CA TYR A 54 -66.05 -4.73 -23.44
C TYR A 54 -64.68 -4.39 -24.05
N SER A 55 -64.47 -3.20 -24.59
CA SER A 55 -63.16 -2.77 -25.12
C SER A 55 -62.26 -2.23 -24.02
N ALA A 56 -62.78 -1.40 -23.12
CA ALA A 56 -62.03 -0.86 -21.99
C ALA A 56 -61.62 -1.97 -21.01
N GLU A 57 -62.52 -2.90 -20.69
CA GLU A 57 -62.22 -4.04 -19.81
C GLU A 57 -61.17 -4.99 -20.42
N ARG A 58 -61.20 -5.20 -21.75
CA ARG A 58 -60.14 -5.95 -22.46
C ARG A 58 -58.80 -5.20 -22.50
N VAL A 59 -58.81 -3.87 -22.60
CA VAL A 59 -57.59 -3.06 -22.53
C VAL A 59 -57.00 -3.14 -21.13
N VAL A 60 -57.80 -3.01 -20.08
CA VAL A 60 -57.37 -3.14 -18.67
C VAL A 60 -56.87 -4.56 -18.37
N ALA A 61 -57.55 -5.60 -18.86
CA ALA A 61 -57.10 -6.98 -18.71
C ALA A 61 -55.76 -7.25 -19.42
N LYS A 62 -55.58 -6.69 -20.63
CA LYS A 62 -54.31 -6.76 -21.37
C LYS A 62 -53.19 -5.96 -20.71
N GLU A 63 -53.50 -4.81 -20.13
CA GLU A 63 -52.54 -3.97 -19.41
C GLU A 63 -52.10 -4.63 -18.10
N THR A 64 -53.04 -5.27 -17.39
CA THR A 64 -52.74 -6.08 -16.20
C THR A 64 -51.88 -7.29 -16.58
N GLN A 65 -52.20 -8.00 -17.67
CA GLN A 65 -51.35 -9.08 -18.21
C GLN A 65 -49.96 -8.59 -18.61
N LEU A 66 -49.86 -7.40 -19.23
CA LEU A 66 -48.59 -6.81 -19.60
C LEU A 66 -47.74 -6.48 -18.37
N HIS A 67 -48.37 -5.96 -17.30
CA HIS A 67 -47.67 -5.69 -16.05
C HIS A 67 -47.18 -6.97 -15.35
N VAL A 68 -47.99 -8.04 -15.36
CA VAL A 68 -47.59 -9.36 -14.86
C VAL A 68 -46.43 -9.93 -15.69
N ALA A 69 -46.51 -9.87 -17.02
CA ALA A 69 -45.45 -10.30 -17.91
C ALA A 69 -44.16 -9.47 -17.72
N GLN A 70 -44.27 -8.17 -17.48
CA GLN A 70 -43.14 -7.28 -17.19
C GLN A 70 -42.45 -7.67 -15.86
N LYS A 71 -43.25 -8.02 -14.84
CA LYS A 71 -42.75 -8.48 -13.54
C LYS A 71 -42.05 -9.84 -13.65
N GLU A 72 -42.62 -10.78 -14.40
CA GLU A 72 -42.00 -12.07 -14.70
C GLU A 72 -40.71 -11.91 -15.51
N LEU A 73 -40.70 -11.04 -16.52
CA LEU A 73 -39.51 -10.70 -17.30
C LEU A 73 -38.38 -10.17 -16.41
N ASN A 74 -38.71 -9.27 -15.47
CA ASN A 74 -37.71 -8.72 -14.55
C ASN A 74 -37.16 -9.80 -13.60
N LYS A 75 -38.03 -10.69 -13.10
CA LYS A 75 -37.62 -11.84 -12.28
C LYS A 75 -36.70 -12.79 -13.06
N LEU A 76 -37.02 -13.07 -14.32
CA LEU A 76 -36.17 -13.90 -15.19
C LEU A 76 -34.84 -13.22 -15.52
N LYS A 77 -34.82 -11.90 -15.71
CA LYS A 77 -33.57 -11.14 -15.89
C LYS A 77 -32.68 -11.21 -14.65
N GLU A 78 -33.25 -11.05 -13.47
CA GLU A 78 -32.51 -11.16 -12.21
C GLU A 78 -31.95 -12.57 -12.02
N GLN A 79 -32.75 -13.61 -12.31
CA GLN A 79 -32.28 -14.99 -12.30
C GLN A 79 -31.18 -15.25 -13.34
N LEU A 80 -31.28 -14.66 -14.52
CA LEU A 80 -30.26 -14.76 -15.57
C LEU A 80 -28.94 -14.10 -15.14
N GLU A 81 -28.99 -12.90 -14.56
CA GLU A 81 -27.79 -12.23 -14.05
C GLU A 81 -27.17 -13.00 -12.88
N ASN A 82 -27.99 -13.51 -11.95
CA ASN A 82 -27.51 -14.39 -10.88
C ASN A 82 -26.85 -15.65 -11.45
N ALA A 83 -27.46 -16.33 -12.42
CA ALA A 83 -26.87 -17.50 -13.07
C ALA A 83 -25.57 -17.17 -13.82
N LYS A 84 -25.48 -16.00 -14.47
CA LYS A 84 -24.24 -15.53 -15.11
C LYS A 84 -23.14 -15.31 -14.09
N THR A 85 -23.43 -14.62 -12.98
CA THR A 85 -22.43 -14.38 -11.93
C THR A 85 -21.94 -15.70 -11.32
N THR A 86 -22.84 -16.64 -11.00
CA THR A 86 -22.47 -17.98 -10.53
C THR A 86 -21.62 -18.73 -11.56
N LYS A 87 -21.95 -18.66 -12.85
CA LYS A 87 -21.15 -19.27 -13.92
C LYS A 87 -19.75 -18.66 -13.99
N THR A 88 -19.63 -17.32 -13.91
CA THR A 88 -18.32 -16.65 -13.94
C THR A 88 -17.47 -17.02 -12.73
N GLN A 89 -18.07 -17.11 -11.55
CA GLN A 89 -17.40 -17.55 -10.34
C GLN A 89 -16.93 -19.00 -10.44
N ALA A 90 -17.80 -19.90 -10.90
CA ALA A 90 -17.46 -21.31 -11.09
C ALA A 90 -16.33 -21.50 -12.11
N LEU A 91 -16.30 -20.72 -13.19
CA LEU A 91 -15.19 -20.75 -14.17
C LEU A 91 -13.87 -20.26 -13.55
N ALA A 92 -13.92 -19.20 -12.73
CA ALA A 92 -12.74 -18.71 -12.03
C ALA A 92 -12.22 -19.73 -11.00
N GLU A 93 -13.10 -20.41 -10.28
CA GLU A 93 -12.74 -21.49 -9.36
C GLU A 93 -12.18 -22.71 -10.09
N LEU A 94 -12.74 -23.06 -11.25
CA LEU A 94 -12.23 -24.14 -12.10
C LEU A 94 -10.82 -23.85 -12.62
N GLU A 95 -10.54 -22.64 -13.11
CA GLU A 95 -9.20 -22.26 -13.57
C GLU A 95 -8.18 -22.27 -12.42
N LYS A 96 -8.55 -21.79 -11.23
CA LYS A 96 -7.71 -21.91 -10.03
C LYS A 96 -7.43 -23.38 -9.65
N ALA A 97 -8.44 -24.24 -9.75
CA ALA A 97 -8.28 -25.67 -9.47
C ALA A 97 -7.34 -26.32 -10.49
N LYS A 98 -7.46 -25.99 -11.79
CA LYS A 98 -6.54 -26.47 -12.84
C LYS A 98 -5.10 -26.01 -12.59
N SER A 99 -4.88 -24.72 -12.29
CA SER A 99 -3.52 -24.22 -12.02
C SER A 99 -2.91 -24.90 -10.79
N MET A 100 -3.71 -25.20 -9.76
CA MET A 100 -3.26 -25.93 -8.58
C MET A 100 -2.90 -27.39 -8.91
N VAL A 101 -3.68 -28.06 -9.75
CA VAL A 101 -3.38 -29.42 -10.21
C VAL A 101 -2.08 -29.44 -11.01
N GLU A 102 -1.87 -28.48 -11.92
CA GLU A 102 -0.63 -28.36 -12.68
C GLU A 102 0.58 -28.10 -11.77
N GLU A 103 0.45 -27.21 -10.78
CA GLU A 103 1.49 -26.93 -9.80
C GLU A 103 1.83 -28.18 -8.96
N LEU A 104 0.82 -28.88 -8.45
CA LEU A 104 1.00 -30.13 -7.71
C LEU A 104 1.62 -31.23 -8.58
N THR A 105 1.24 -31.30 -9.86
CA THR A 105 1.83 -32.25 -10.83
C THR A 105 3.30 -31.93 -11.07
N CYS A 106 3.67 -30.65 -11.22
CA CYS A 106 5.07 -30.23 -11.33
C CYS A 106 5.87 -30.58 -10.08
N LYS A 107 5.32 -30.28 -8.89
CA LYS A 107 5.96 -30.63 -7.61
C LYS A 107 6.16 -32.14 -7.47
N LEU A 108 5.15 -32.94 -7.83
CA LEU A 108 5.23 -34.40 -7.80
C LEU A 108 6.32 -34.92 -8.76
N LYS A 109 6.41 -34.34 -9.96
CA LYS A 109 7.46 -34.69 -10.94
C LYS A 109 8.85 -34.40 -10.38
N THR A 110 9.08 -33.21 -9.82
CA THR A 110 10.36 -32.83 -9.21
C THR A 110 10.73 -33.75 -8.04
N ILE A 111 9.77 -34.08 -7.17
CA ILE A 111 9.98 -35.01 -6.06
C ILE A 111 10.36 -36.40 -6.58
N ASN A 112 9.69 -36.88 -7.63
CA ASN A 112 9.97 -38.21 -8.18
C ASN A 112 11.33 -38.27 -8.90
N GLU A 113 11.70 -37.21 -9.63
CA GLU A 113 13.05 -37.06 -10.23
C GLU A 113 14.15 -37.00 -9.17
N SER A 114 13.91 -36.28 -8.08
CA SER A 114 14.82 -36.24 -6.93
C SER A 114 14.93 -37.61 -6.26
N LYS A 115 13.80 -38.32 -6.08
CA LYS A 115 13.77 -39.68 -5.52
C LYS A 115 14.57 -40.65 -6.38
N ASP A 116 14.36 -40.64 -7.69
CA ASP A 116 15.07 -41.53 -8.63
C ASP A 116 16.56 -41.20 -8.68
N SER A 117 16.93 -39.92 -8.56
CA SER A 117 18.33 -39.50 -8.44
C SER A 117 18.97 -39.98 -7.14
N ALA A 118 18.25 -39.91 -6.01
CA ALA A 118 18.70 -40.45 -4.73
C ALA A 118 18.84 -41.99 -4.78
N ILE A 119 17.91 -42.70 -5.42
CA ILE A 119 18.02 -44.15 -5.63
C ILE A 119 19.27 -44.48 -6.47
N LYS A 120 19.52 -43.77 -7.57
CA LYS A 120 20.75 -43.96 -8.36
C LYS A 120 22.03 -43.69 -7.56
N ALA A 121 22.04 -42.63 -6.74
CA ALA A 121 23.17 -42.30 -5.89
C ALA A 121 23.43 -43.39 -4.83
N THR A 122 22.37 -43.91 -4.19
CA THR A 122 22.48 -45.00 -3.21
C THR A 122 22.91 -46.32 -3.85
N GLU A 123 22.44 -46.65 -5.05
CA GLU A 123 22.92 -47.82 -5.79
C GLU A 123 24.39 -47.67 -6.20
N ALA A 124 24.81 -46.48 -6.64
CA ALA A 124 26.20 -46.20 -6.98
C ALA A 124 27.12 -46.34 -5.76
N ALA A 125 26.72 -45.77 -4.62
CA ALA A 125 27.42 -45.93 -3.35
C ALA A 125 27.48 -47.40 -2.92
N LYS A 126 26.41 -48.17 -3.13
CA LYS A 126 26.38 -49.61 -2.84
C LYS A 126 27.32 -50.42 -3.74
N ARG A 127 27.44 -50.06 -5.02
CA ARG A 127 28.43 -50.67 -5.94
C ARG A 127 29.86 -50.32 -5.54
N GLN A 128 30.12 -49.07 -5.15
CA GLN A 128 31.44 -48.65 -4.64
C GLN A 128 31.80 -49.37 -3.34
N ALA A 129 30.87 -49.47 -2.39
CA ALA A 129 31.08 -50.22 -1.15
C ALA A 129 31.41 -51.69 -1.43
N LYS A 130 30.70 -52.31 -2.37
CA LYS A 130 30.96 -53.70 -2.78
C LYS A 130 32.31 -53.86 -3.49
N GLN A 131 32.73 -52.90 -4.31
CA GLN A 131 34.08 -52.88 -4.90
C GLN A 131 35.18 -52.70 -3.84
N ILE A 132 34.95 -51.89 -2.81
CA ILE A 132 35.88 -51.72 -1.69
C ILE A 132 35.93 -53.00 -0.84
N GLU A 133 34.80 -53.66 -0.62
CA GLU A 133 34.70 -54.94 0.08
C GLU A 133 35.40 -56.08 -0.70
N GLU A 134 35.21 -56.15 -2.02
CA GLU A 134 35.91 -57.08 -2.92
C GLU A 134 37.42 -56.77 -3.01
N ALA A 135 37.82 -55.49 -3.08
CA ALA A 135 39.23 -55.06 -3.04
C ALA A 135 39.92 -55.27 -1.68
N ASN A 136 39.15 -55.39 -0.59
CA ASN A 136 39.64 -55.73 0.74
C ASN A 136 39.70 -57.25 0.98
N SER A 137 39.18 -58.09 0.07
CA SER A 137 39.24 -59.55 0.18
C SER A 137 40.56 -60.15 -0.35
N ASP A 138 41.32 -59.39 -1.14
CA ASP A 138 42.66 -59.74 -1.62
C ASP A 138 43.64 -58.60 -1.28
N ILE A 139 44.18 -58.53 -0.06
CA ILE A 139 45.51 -57.97 0.27
C ILE A 139 45.84 -58.26 1.75
N LEU A 140 47.01 -58.87 1.94
CA LEU A 140 47.72 -59.16 3.19
C LEU A 140 48.05 -57.90 4.05
N PRO A 141 48.39 -58.06 5.34
CA PRO A 141 48.43 -56.98 6.33
C PRO A 141 49.65 -56.07 6.17
N GLY A 142 49.42 -54.75 6.19
CA GLY A 142 50.41 -53.67 6.14
C GLY A 142 49.86 -52.40 6.80
N PRO A 143 50.73 -51.44 7.18
CA PRO A 143 50.63 -50.64 8.42
C PRO A 143 49.45 -49.65 8.47
N ASP A 144 48.88 -49.57 9.68
CA ASP A 144 47.55 -49.08 10.08
C ASP A 144 47.28 -47.57 9.90
N ASP A 145 48.30 -46.74 9.64
CA ASP A 145 48.16 -45.28 9.76
C ASP A 145 47.41 -44.61 8.61
N ALA A 146 47.55 -45.09 7.37
CA ALA A 146 46.89 -44.47 6.21
C ALA A 146 45.39 -44.80 6.13
N ARG A 147 45.00 -46.03 6.48
CA ARG A 147 43.58 -46.45 6.52
C ARG A 147 42.81 -45.80 7.66
N SER A 148 43.47 -45.57 8.80
CA SER A 148 42.87 -44.85 9.94
C SER A 148 42.53 -43.41 9.56
N GLN A 149 43.40 -42.74 8.80
CA GLN A 149 43.19 -41.37 8.35
C GLN A 149 42.04 -41.24 7.31
N ASP A 150 41.91 -42.19 6.39
CA ASP A 150 40.79 -42.23 5.44
C ASP A 150 39.44 -42.52 6.13
N LEU A 151 39.43 -43.38 7.15
CA LEU A 151 38.23 -43.62 7.97
C LEU A 151 37.83 -42.40 8.80
N GLU A 152 38.81 -41.70 9.39
CA GLU A 152 38.55 -40.50 10.19
C GLU A 152 38.06 -39.33 9.31
N THR A 153 38.65 -39.12 8.13
CA THR A 153 38.17 -38.10 7.17
C THR A 153 36.76 -38.41 6.65
N SER A 154 36.45 -39.67 6.39
CA SER A 154 35.08 -40.07 6.01
C SER A 154 34.08 -39.83 7.16
N ARG A 155 34.48 -40.11 8.40
CA ARG A 155 33.68 -39.84 9.60
C ARG A 155 33.43 -38.34 9.80
N GLU A 156 34.43 -37.49 9.59
CA GLU A 156 34.29 -36.04 9.62
C GLU A 156 33.31 -35.54 8.56
N GLN A 157 33.37 -36.06 7.34
CA GLN A 157 32.41 -35.76 6.27
C GLN A 157 30.99 -36.18 6.65
N TYR A 158 30.80 -37.37 7.23
CA TYR A 158 29.48 -37.80 7.71
C TYR A 158 28.95 -36.90 8.83
N MET A 159 29.79 -36.48 9.77
CA MET A 159 29.38 -35.55 10.82
C MET A 159 28.97 -34.19 10.25
N ALA A 160 29.69 -33.68 9.24
CA ALA A 160 29.34 -32.44 8.56
C ALA A 160 27.98 -32.54 7.85
N VAL A 161 27.74 -33.63 7.09
CA VAL A 161 26.46 -33.86 6.41
C VAL A 161 25.30 -34.03 7.40
N ILE A 162 25.51 -34.69 8.55
CA ILE A 162 24.50 -34.81 9.60
C ILE A 162 24.19 -33.45 10.23
N ALA A 163 25.22 -32.63 10.50
CA ALA A 163 25.03 -31.27 11.02
C ALA A 163 24.28 -30.37 10.04
N GLU A 164 24.58 -30.46 8.74
CA GLU A 164 23.82 -29.77 7.68
C GLU A 164 22.37 -30.25 7.59
N LEU A 165 22.14 -31.57 7.68
CA LEU A 165 20.79 -32.15 7.69
C LEU A 165 19.98 -31.66 8.90
N ASP A 166 20.60 -31.58 10.08
CA ASP A 166 19.93 -31.10 11.28
C ASP A 166 19.68 -29.58 11.22
N ALA A 167 20.60 -28.80 10.65
CA ALA A 167 20.38 -27.40 10.34
C ALA A 167 19.23 -27.20 9.34
N ALA A 168 19.16 -28.00 8.28
CA ALA A 168 18.08 -27.98 7.30
C ALA A 168 16.73 -28.36 7.94
N LYS A 169 16.69 -29.38 8.80
CA LYS A 169 15.48 -29.76 9.57
C LYS A 169 15.04 -28.65 10.52
N GLN A 170 15.96 -27.97 11.18
CA GLN A 170 15.65 -26.81 12.02
C GLN A 170 15.09 -25.64 11.19
N GLY A 171 15.71 -25.37 10.03
CA GLY A 171 15.21 -24.38 9.07
C GLY A 171 13.80 -24.68 8.59
N LEU A 172 13.51 -25.94 8.26
CA LEU A 172 12.17 -26.38 7.85
C LEU A 172 11.14 -26.21 8.97
N ARG A 173 11.47 -26.57 10.22
CA ARG A 173 10.57 -26.34 11.36
C ARG A 173 10.27 -24.87 11.57
N LYS A 174 11.29 -24.01 11.45
CA LYS A 174 11.10 -22.56 11.56
C LYS A 174 10.20 -22.03 10.44
N LEU A 175 10.42 -22.47 9.21
CA LEU A 175 9.58 -22.08 8.07
C LEU A 175 8.12 -22.51 8.25
N HIS A 176 7.87 -23.71 8.79
CA HIS A 176 6.51 -24.13 9.13
C HIS A 176 5.86 -23.23 10.17
N GLN A 177 6.58 -22.90 11.25
CA GLN A 177 6.08 -21.97 12.27
C GLN A 177 5.78 -20.58 11.72
N ASP A 178 6.66 -20.05 10.85
CA ASP A 178 6.46 -18.76 10.20
C ASP A 178 5.25 -18.78 9.24
N CYS A 179 5.04 -19.89 8.51
CA CYS A 179 3.87 -20.10 7.66
C CYS A 179 2.58 -20.17 8.49
N ASP A 180 2.57 -20.91 9.60
CA ASP A 180 1.42 -21.03 10.49
C ASP A 180 1.08 -19.66 11.10
N ALA A 181 2.08 -18.91 11.58
CA ALA A 181 1.90 -17.56 12.10
C ALA A 181 1.35 -16.58 11.04
N SER A 182 1.83 -16.68 9.79
CA SER A 182 1.33 -15.89 8.67
C SER A 182 -0.11 -16.24 8.30
N LEU A 183 -0.48 -17.52 8.38
CA LEU A 183 -1.84 -18.00 8.13
C LEU A 183 -2.80 -17.50 9.22
N GLU A 184 -2.42 -17.59 10.49
CA GLU A 184 -3.21 -17.06 11.62
C GLU A 184 -3.38 -15.53 11.54
N ALA A 185 -2.32 -14.80 11.16
CA ALA A 185 -2.39 -13.37 10.91
C ALA A 185 -3.37 -13.03 9.77
N LYS A 186 -3.37 -13.82 8.67
CA LYS A 186 -4.35 -13.68 7.57
C LYS A 186 -5.77 -13.96 8.04
N ILE A 187 -6.02 -15.01 8.81
CA ILE A 187 -7.35 -15.31 9.36
C ILE A 187 -7.84 -14.15 10.22
N THR A 188 -6.99 -13.63 11.10
CA THR A 188 -7.30 -12.50 11.96
C THR A 188 -7.64 -11.24 11.14
N ALA A 189 -6.85 -10.94 10.11
CA ALA A 189 -7.12 -9.81 9.22
C ALA A 189 -8.45 -9.96 8.44
N ILE A 190 -8.77 -11.18 7.99
CA ILE A 190 -10.06 -11.46 7.33
C ILE A 190 -11.21 -11.26 8.30
N ASN A 191 -11.11 -11.77 9.53
CA ASN A 191 -12.15 -11.60 10.56
C ASN A 191 -12.39 -10.12 10.89
N LEU A 192 -11.32 -9.34 11.09
CA LEU A 192 -11.41 -7.89 11.30
C LEU A 192 -12.09 -7.18 10.11
N THR A 193 -11.76 -7.59 8.89
CA THR A 193 -12.39 -7.03 7.68
C THR A 193 -13.88 -7.38 7.60
N LEU A 194 -14.26 -8.61 7.97
CA LEU A 194 -15.65 -9.04 8.02
C LEU A 194 -16.45 -8.30 9.10
N GLU A 195 -15.87 -8.09 10.27
CA GLU A 195 -16.48 -7.34 11.36
C GLU A 195 -16.68 -5.87 10.97
N ALA A 196 -15.66 -5.24 10.37
CA ALA A 196 -15.77 -3.89 9.83
C ALA A 196 -16.86 -3.78 8.76
N LYS A 197 -16.96 -4.77 7.86
CA LYS A 197 -18.02 -4.83 6.83
C LYS A 197 -19.41 -5.00 7.45
N HIS A 198 -19.55 -5.85 8.46
CA HIS A 198 -20.81 -6.06 9.16
C HIS A 198 -21.26 -4.77 9.88
N SER A 199 -20.34 -4.11 10.58
CA SER A 199 -20.58 -2.81 11.21
C SER A 199 -20.98 -1.74 10.20
N ALA A 200 -20.29 -1.65 9.06
CA ALA A 200 -20.64 -0.74 7.98
C ALA A 200 -22.05 -1.01 7.40
N LYS A 201 -22.42 -2.29 7.24
CA LYS A 201 -23.77 -2.67 6.79
C LYS A 201 -24.85 -2.26 7.80
N ALA A 202 -24.64 -2.54 9.09
CA ALA A 202 -25.56 -2.13 10.15
C ALA A 202 -25.73 -0.60 10.20
N ASN A 203 -24.63 0.15 10.03
CA ASN A 203 -24.68 1.61 9.95
C ASN A 203 -25.46 2.09 8.71
N SER A 204 -25.26 1.45 7.55
CA SER A 204 -26.02 1.76 6.33
C SER A 204 -27.53 1.52 6.51
N GLU A 205 -27.92 0.43 7.18
CA GLU A 205 -29.32 0.14 7.49
C GLU A 205 -29.91 1.20 8.44
N LYS A 206 -29.16 1.59 9.47
CA LYS A 206 -29.55 2.65 10.40
C LYS A 206 -29.70 4.02 9.72
N ILE A 207 -28.81 4.36 8.79
CA ILE A 207 -28.91 5.58 7.97
C ILE A 207 -30.17 5.54 7.10
N GLY A 208 -30.47 4.38 6.51
CA GLY A 208 -31.70 4.18 5.74
C GLY A 208 -32.96 4.40 6.59
N GLU A 209 -32.98 3.88 7.81
CA GLU A 209 -34.11 4.04 8.74
C GLU A 209 -34.27 5.50 9.20
N LEU A 210 -33.16 6.16 9.57
CA LEU A 210 -33.17 7.59 9.91
C LEU A 210 -33.67 8.45 8.73
N SER A 211 -33.27 8.11 7.50
CA SER A 211 -33.74 8.82 6.29
C SER A 211 -35.26 8.69 6.08
N LYS A 212 -35.83 7.50 6.36
CA LYS A 212 -37.29 7.30 6.34
C LYS A 212 -37.99 8.12 7.42
N GLN A 213 -37.44 8.14 8.63
CA GLN A 213 -37.99 8.95 9.73
C GLN A 213 -37.96 10.45 9.40
N ILE A 214 -36.86 10.94 8.84
CA ILE A 214 -36.74 12.33 8.37
C ILE A 214 -37.80 12.65 7.32
N SER A 215 -37.99 11.75 6.34
CA SER A 215 -38.99 11.94 5.27
C SER A 215 -40.42 11.97 5.83
N SER A 216 -40.74 11.06 6.78
CA SER A 216 -42.02 11.03 7.47
C SER A 216 -42.27 12.32 8.28
N LEU A 217 -41.27 12.75 9.06
CA LEU A 217 -41.34 13.99 9.85
C LEU A 217 -41.53 15.23 8.94
N GLN A 218 -40.80 15.30 7.83
CA GLN A 218 -40.99 16.37 6.84
C GLN A 218 -42.40 16.37 6.25
N GLY A 219 -42.96 15.18 5.95
CA GLY A 219 -44.36 15.03 5.54
C GLY A 219 -45.34 15.57 6.58
N SER A 220 -45.18 15.19 7.85
CA SER A 220 -45.99 15.68 8.96
C SER A 220 -45.86 17.19 9.17
N ILE A 221 -44.65 17.74 9.08
CA ILE A 221 -44.41 19.20 9.15
C ILE A 221 -45.14 19.90 7.99
N GLY A 222 -45.14 19.33 6.79
CA GLY A 222 -45.89 19.84 5.65
C GLY A 222 -47.40 19.90 5.93
N GLN A 223 -47.96 18.84 6.51
CA GLN A 223 -49.38 18.79 6.88
C GLN A 223 -49.73 19.81 7.97
N VAL A 224 -48.91 19.93 9.02
CA VAL A 224 -49.12 20.92 10.09
C VAL A 224 -49.07 22.35 9.56
N LYS A 225 -48.12 22.65 8.65
CA LYS A 225 -48.06 23.95 7.99
C LYS A 225 -49.32 24.25 7.18
N LEU A 226 -49.84 23.26 6.46
CA LEU A 226 -51.05 23.40 5.65
C LEU A 226 -52.27 23.65 6.53
N ALA A 227 -52.46 22.85 7.59
CA ALA A 227 -53.52 23.03 8.58
C ALA A 227 -53.44 24.37 9.32
N SER A 228 -52.23 24.85 9.65
CA SER A 228 -52.04 26.17 10.26
C SER A 228 -52.45 27.31 9.32
N LEU A 229 -52.20 27.16 8.01
CA LEU A 229 -52.54 28.16 7.00
C LEU A 229 -54.07 28.20 6.77
N GLU A 230 -54.71 27.03 6.73
CA GLU A 230 -56.17 26.89 6.70
C GLU A 230 -56.81 27.50 7.95
N ALA A 231 -56.28 27.24 9.15
CA ALA A 231 -56.78 27.83 10.39
C ALA A 231 -56.66 29.36 10.41
N GLN A 232 -55.55 29.92 9.91
CA GLN A 232 -55.40 31.38 9.75
C GLN A 232 -56.41 31.95 8.76
N GLN A 233 -56.69 31.24 7.66
CA GLN A 233 -57.67 31.67 6.67
C GLN A 233 -59.09 31.68 7.25
N GLU A 234 -59.48 30.64 7.97
CA GLU A 234 -60.79 30.57 8.64
C GLU A 234 -60.91 31.62 9.75
N GLN A 235 -59.84 31.87 10.51
CA GLN A 235 -59.80 32.95 11.50
C GLN A 235 -60.03 34.32 10.83
N ALA A 236 -59.41 34.59 9.68
CA ALA A 236 -59.61 35.83 8.94
C ALA A 236 -61.06 35.98 8.45
N LYS A 237 -61.68 34.89 7.96
CA LYS A 237 -63.10 34.90 7.57
C LYS A 237 -64.02 35.19 8.76
N PHE A 238 -63.79 34.54 9.90
CA PHE A 238 -64.57 34.73 11.12
C PHE A 238 -64.52 36.19 11.60
N PHE A 239 -63.34 36.84 11.56
CA PHE A 239 -63.23 38.25 11.93
C PHE A 239 -63.97 39.17 10.95
N ALA A 240 -63.87 38.92 9.64
CA ALA A 240 -64.62 39.68 8.65
C ALA A 240 -66.14 39.56 8.86
N GLU A 241 -66.65 38.35 9.11
CA GLU A 241 -68.07 38.13 9.42
C GLU A 241 -68.50 38.85 10.71
N LYS A 242 -67.70 38.73 11.78
CA LYS A 242 -67.95 39.42 13.05
C LYS A 242 -68.04 40.94 12.87
N ASP A 243 -67.17 41.53 12.05
CA ASP A 243 -67.18 42.97 11.81
C ASP A 243 -68.42 43.41 11.02
N THR A 244 -68.86 42.64 10.02
CA THR A 244 -70.14 42.92 9.33
C THR A 244 -71.34 42.85 10.28
N GLY A 245 -71.37 41.87 11.19
CA GLY A 245 -72.42 41.78 12.21
C GLY A 245 -72.43 42.99 13.15
N ARG A 246 -71.24 43.46 13.54
CA ARG A 246 -71.08 44.63 14.40
C ARG A 246 -71.64 45.90 13.75
N GLU A 247 -71.42 46.09 12.46
CA GLU A 247 -71.96 47.21 11.68
C GLU A 247 -73.49 47.16 11.60
N LEU A 248 -74.08 45.98 11.38
CA LEU A 248 -75.54 45.79 11.36
C LEU A 248 -76.20 46.13 12.70
N TYR A 249 -75.62 45.67 13.82
CA TYR A 249 -76.13 46.00 15.16
C TYR A 249 -76.05 47.50 15.44
N LYS A 250 -74.94 48.15 15.06
CA LYS A 250 -74.77 49.59 15.20
C LYS A 250 -75.85 50.37 14.43
N ALA A 251 -76.14 49.99 13.19
CA ALA A 251 -77.20 50.60 12.39
C ALA A 251 -78.59 50.44 13.03
N THR A 252 -78.88 49.27 13.61
CA THR A 252 -80.15 48.98 14.29
C THR A 252 -80.35 49.85 15.53
N ILE A 253 -79.30 50.07 16.33
CA ILE A 253 -79.33 50.95 17.51
C ILE A 253 -79.53 52.41 17.10
N GLU A 254 -78.90 52.87 16.02
CA GLU A 254 -79.11 54.22 15.52
C GLU A 254 -80.56 54.44 15.02
N ASP A 255 -81.15 53.44 14.37
CA ASP A 255 -82.54 53.49 13.92
C ASP A 255 -83.53 53.55 15.10
N SER A 256 -83.34 52.72 16.13
CA SER A 256 -84.19 52.76 17.33
C SER A 256 -84.06 54.07 18.10
N ARG A 257 -82.85 54.65 18.17
CA ARG A 257 -82.62 55.98 18.76
C ARG A 257 -83.36 57.08 17.99
N LYS A 258 -83.40 57.02 16.66
CA LYS A 258 -84.17 57.98 15.83
C LYS A 258 -85.67 57.88 16.11
N LYS A 259 -86.21 56.66 16.23
CA LYS A 259 -87.62 56.42 16.59
C LYS A 259 -87.96 56.97 17.98
N LEU A 260 -87.08 56.80 18.96
CA LEU A 260 -87.26 57.33 20.32
C LEU A 260 -87.25 58.86 20.34
N LEU A 261 -86.41 59.50 19.51
CA LEU A 261 -86.39 60.96 19.35
C LEU A 261 -87.65 61.50 18.65
N ALA A 262 -88.21 60.76 17.70
CA ALA A 262 -89.47 61.13 17.06
C ALA A 262 -90.65 61.07 18.05
N LEU A 263 -90.71 60.00 18.86
CA LEU A 263 -91.77 59.80 19.87
C LEU A 263 -91.74 60.85 21.00
N LYS A 264 -90.57 61.45 21.26
CA LYS A 264 -90.38 62.48 22.29
C LYS A 264 -90.99 63.84 21.90
N ASN A 265 -91.24 64.10 20.62
CA ASN A 265 -91.70 65.40 20.12
C ASN A 265 -93.24 65.50 19.92
N GLU A 266 -94.02 64.52 20.38
CA GLU A 266 -95.48 64.41 20.14
C GLU A 266 -96.38 64.65 21.38
N PHE A 267 -95.91 65.32 22.45
CA PHE A 267 -96.73 65.59 23.66
C PHE A 267 -97.32 67.01 23.72
N ASP A 268 -98.65 67.12 23.89
CA ASP A 268 -99.42 68.38 24.00
C ASP A 268 -100.00 68.57 25.44
N PRO A 269 -99.77 69.70 26.16
CA PRO A 269 -100.02 69.81 27.61
C PRO A 269 -101.41 70.37 28.01
N GLU A 270 -102.30 70.70 27.08
CA GLU A 270 -103.46 71.58 27.37
C GLU A 270 -104.78 70.84 27.70
N LEU A 271 -104.82 69.52 27.57
CA LEU A 271 -106.01 68.70 27.88
C LEU A 271 -106.19 68.39 29.38
N THR A 272 -105.09 68.47 30.15
CA THR A 272 -105.01 68.01 31.54
C THR A 272 -105.81 68.88 32.52
N ARG A 273 -106.09 70.14 32.15
CA ARG A 273 -106.72 71.13 33.04
C ARG A 273 -108.25 71.01 33.11
N ASN A 274 -108.88 70.34 32.15
CA ASN A 274 -110.35 70.21 32.10
C ASN A 274 -110.89 68.95 32.80
N LEU A 275 -110.04 67.98 33.14
CA LEU A 275 -110.42 66.75 33.84
C LEU A 275 -110.67 66.95 35.35
N GLU A 276 -110.15 68.05 35.92
CA GLU A 276 -110.42 68.48 37.31
C GLU A 276 -111.91 68.80 37.54
N ALA A 277 -112.67 69.13 36.50
CA ALA A 277 -114.10 69.42 36.61
C ALA A 277 -114.98 68.17 36.77
N GLN A 278 -114.47 66.98 36.43
CA GLN A 278 -115.19 65.72 36.63
C GLN A 278 -114.77 64.98 37.91
N LEU A 279 -114.29 65.76 38.89
CA LEU A 279 -114.52 65.51 40.31
C LEU A 279 -116.02 65.46 40.68
N LEU A 280 -116.92 65.80 39.73
CA LEU A 280 -118.33 65.43 39.82
C LEU A 280 -118.57 63.92 39.73
N GLU A 281 -117.59 63.12 39.33
CA GLU A 281 -117.66 61.67 39.48
C GLU A 281 -116.73 61.17 40.60
N THR A 282 -116.72 61.94 41.69
CA THR A 282 -116.43 61.53 43.08
C THR A 282 -117.10 60.23 43.52
N VAL A 283 -118.03 59.72 42.73
CA VAL A 283 -118.68 58.41 42.90
C VAL A 283 -117.94 57.29 42.13
N ASN A 284 -117.30 57.59 40.98
CA ASN A 284 -116.30 56.73 40.36
C ASN A 284 -114.98 56.71 41.14
N GLN A 285 -114.68 57.75 41.93
CA GLN A 285 -113.47 57.83 42.76
C GLN A 285 -113.31 56.70 43.78
N ILE A 286 -114.40 56.04 44.21
CA ILE A 286 -114.32 54.87 45.10
C ILE A 286 -113.88 53.61 44.31
N GLY A 287 -114.31 53.47 43.05
CA GLY A 287 -113.81 52.44 42.12
C GLY A 287 -112.41 52.76 41.56
N ASP A 288 -112.11 54.05 41.35
CA ASP A 288 -110.81 54.53 40.92
C ASP A 288 -109.77 54.47 42.04
N LEU A 289 -110.11 54.57 43.32
CA LEU A 289 -109.16 54.33 44.42
C LEU A 289 -108.71 52.86 44.49
N GLN A 290 -109.61 51.91 44.23
CA GLN A 290 -109.25 50.49 44.11
C GLN A 290 -108.45 50.22 42.82
N LYS A 291 -108.81 50.87 41.71
CA LYS A 291 -108.09 50.78 40.42
C LYS A 291 -106.73 51.50 40.44
N GLN A 292 -106.58 52.60 41.18
CA GLN A 292 -105.31 53.30 41.43
C GLN A 292 -104.43 52.52 42.39
N MET A 293 -105.01 51.83 43.39
CA MET A 293 -104.24 50.95 44.27
C MET A 293 -103.78 49.67 43.53
N GLU A 294 -104.60 49.10 42.64
CA GLU A 294 -104.20 48.03 41.70
C GLU A 294 -103.17 48.52 40.68
N ASN A 295 -103.34 49.72 40.09
CA ASN A 295 -102.40 50.29 39.12
C ASN A 295 -101.07 50.72 39.75
N ALA A 296 -101.07 51.26 40.98
CA ALA A 296 -99.84 51.57 41.73
C ALA A 296 -99.14 50.29 42.16
N LYS A 297 -99.87 49.27 42.61
CA LYS A 297 -99.31 47.93 42.86
C LYS A 297 -98.76 47.30 41.58
N ALA A 298 -99.43 47.46 40.44
CA ALA A 298 -98.94 46.97 39.15
C ALA A 298 -97.70 47.74 38.68
N SER A 299 -97.66 49.06 38.88
CA SER A 299 -96.51 49.92 38.56
C SER A 299 -95.31 49.62 39.47
N ASP A 300 -95.54 49.43 40.77
CA ASP A 300 -94.50 49.05 41.73
C ASP A 300 -94.00 47.63 41.45
N LEU A 301 -94.89 46.69 41.11
CA LEU A 301 -94.53 45.33 40.76
C LEU A 301 -93.82 45.24 39.40
N GLU A 302 -94.17 46.10 38.44
CA GLU A 302 -93.46 46.24 37.17
C GLU A 302 -92.09 46.92 37.36
N SER A 303 -91.99 47.94 38.21
CA SER A 303 -90.70 48.56 38.57
C SER A 303 -89.79 47.56 39.29
N VAL A 304 -90.34 46.78 40.24
CA VAL A 304 -89.60 45.70 40.88
C VAL A 304 -89.17 44.69 39.82
N ARG A 305 -90.07 44.27 38.92
CA ARG A 305 -89.76 43.32 37.84
C ARG A 305 -88.65 43.80 36.92
N ILE A 306 -88.66 45.07 36.51
CA ILE A 306 -87.58 45.67 35.70
C ILE A 306 -86.27 45.64 36.48
N VAL A 307 -86.27 46.05 37.75
CA VAL A 307 -85.08 46.01 38.60
C VAL A 307 -84.58 44.59 38.83
N THR A 308 -85.47 43.59 38.98
CA THR A 308 -85.05 42.18 39.09
C THR A 308 -84.43 41.68 37.78
N LEU A 309 -84.98 42.05 36.63
CA LEU A 309 -84.41 41.69 35.32
C LEU A 309 -83.05 42.36 35.10
N GLU A 310 -82.87 43.61 35.51
CA GLU A 310 -81.58 44.31 35.48
C GLU A 310 -80.58 43.67 36.45
N LEU A 311 -81.02 43.28 37.65
CA LEU A 311 -80.19 42.56 38.62
C LEU A 311 -79.76 41.19 38.11
N ASP A 312 -80.67 40.43 37.49
CA ASP A 312 -80.38 39.14 36.87
C ASP A 312 -79.41 39.30 35.69
N GLY A 313 -79.60 40.33 34.85
CA GLY A 313 -78.66 40.66 33.76
C GLY A 313 -77.28 41.09 34.26
N ALA A 314 -77.22 41.85 35.35
CA ALA A 314 -75.96 42.21 36.01
C ALA A 314 -75.28 40.98 36.64
N LYS A 315 -76.06 40.06 37.23
CA LYS A 315 -75.56 38.80 37.80
C LYS A 315 -75.00 37.87 36.73
N GLU A 316 -75.67 37.72 35.59
CA GLU A 316 -75.13 36.97 34.45
C GLU A 316 -73.87 37.61 33.88
N SER A 317 -73.82 38.93 33.80
CA SER A 317 -72.64 39.65 33.32
C SER A 317 -71.45 39.46 34.27
N LEU A 318 -71.69 39.51 35.59
CA LEU A 318 -70.66 39.25 36.61
C LEU A 318 -70.17 37.79 36.55
N GLN A 319 -71.07 36.84 36.33
CA GLN A 319 -70.72 35.43 36.17
C GLN A 319 -69.82 35.20 34.94
N LYS A 320 -70.13 35.83 33.80
CA LYS A 320 -69.26 35.78 32.60
C LYS A 320 -67.89 36.36 32.86
N VAL A 321 -67.81 37.49 33.57
CA VAL A 321 -66.52 38.11 33.95
C VAL A 321 -65.72 37.17 34.86
N ALA A 322 -66.35 36.50 35.81
CA ALA A 322 -65.67 35.52 36.68
C ALA A 322 -65.18 34.29 35.91
N GLU A 323 -65.93 33.81 34.91
CA GLU A 323 -65.52 32.72 34.02
C GLU A 323 -64.34 33.12 33.12
N GLU A 324 -64.36 34.34 32.57
CA GLU A 324 -63.24 34.91 31.81
C GLU A 324 -62.00 35.10 32.69
N GLU A 325 -62.15 35.59 33.93
CA GLU A 325 -61.05 35.71 34.89
C GLU A 325 -60.40 34.35 35.17
N ASN A 326 -61.21 33.32 35.40
CA ASN A 326 -60.72 31.96 35.63
C ASN A 326 -60.00 31.38 34.39
N SER A 327 -60.51 31.65 33.19
CA SER A 327 -59.87 31.25 31.93
C SER A 327 -58.52 31.93 31.74
N LEU A 328 -58.46 33.25 31.96
CA LEU A 328 -57.21 34.02 31.88
C LEU A 328 -56.20 33.56 32.94
N ARG A 329 -56.65 33.28 34.16
CA ARG A 329 -55.80 32.76 35.23
C ARG A 329 -55.17 31.42 34.84
N SER A 330 -55.97 30.50 34.31
CA SER A 330 -55.47 29.20 33.82
C SER A 330 -54.46 29.36 32.67
N MET A 331 -54.69 30.30 31.75
CA MET A 331 -53.74 30.60 30.68
C MET A 331 -52.41 31.16 31.22
N VAL A 332 -52.48 32.06 32.21
CA VAL A 332 -51.28 32.62 32.86
C VAL A 332 -50.50 31.52 33.59
N GLU A 333 -51.17 30.62 34.31
CA GLU A 333 -50.52 29.48 34.97
C GLU A 333 -49.84 28.55 33.95
N SER A 334 -50.49 28.28 32.82
CA SER A 334 -49.90 27.49 31.71
C SER A 334 -48.66 28.17 31.14
N LEU A 335 -48.72 29.49 30.87
CA LEU A 335 -47.59 30.25 30.34
C LEU A 335 -46.43 30.34 31.35
N GLN A 336 -46.72 30.45 32.65
CA GLN A 336 -45.70 30.40 33.69
C GLN A 336 -44.98 29.04 33.72
N LEU A 337 -45.73 27.95 33.57
CA LEU A 337 -45.17 26.60 33.55
C LEU A 337 -44.30 26.37 32.29
N GLU A 338 -44.75 26.87 31.13
CA GLU A 338 -43.98 26.85 29.89
C GLU A 338 -42.70 27.68 30.00
N LEU A 339 -42.77 28.88 30.60
CA LEU A 339 -41.60 29.72 30.83
C LEU A 339 -40.56 29.05 31.73
N GLU A 340 -40.99 28.41 32.83
CA GLU A 340 -40.09 27.65 33.70
C GLU A 340 -39.50 26.43 32.99
N ASN A 341 -40.26 25.78 32.11
CA ASN A 341 -39.73 24.70 31.27
C ASN A 341 -38.66 25.20 30.29
N VAL A 342 -38.91 26.32 29.60
CA VAL A 342 -37.95 26.96 28.69
C VAL A 342 -36.68 27.38 29.42
N LYS A 343 -36.78 27.93 30.63
CA LYS A 343 -35.60 28.26 31.46
C LYS A 343 -34.75 27.03 31.80
N LYS A 344 -35.41 25.91 32.12
CA LYS A 344 -34.71 24.64 32.39
C LYS A 344 -34.00 24.12 31.14
N GLU A 345 -34.68 24.10 30.00
CA GLU A 345 -34.07 23.67 28.73
C GLU A 345 -32.93 24.58 28.30
N HIS A 346 -33.05 25.90 28.45
CA HIS A 346 -31.97 26.85 28.19
C HIS A 346 -30.74 26.57 29.09
N SER A 347 -30.95 26.29 30.37
CA SER A 347 -29.86 25.97 31.29
C SER A 347 -29.14 24.67 30.91
N LYS A 348 -29.89 23.62 30.52
CA LYS A 348 -29.31 22.37 30.00
C LYS A 348 -28.53 22.59 28.70
N LEU A 349 -29.07 23.40 27.79
CA LEU A 349 -28.42 23.71 26.52
C LEU A 349 -27.10 24.47 26.75
N LYS A 350 -27.09 25.41 27.69
CA LYS A 350 -25.87 26.14 28.07
C LYS A 350 -24.79 25.24 28.65
N GLU A 351 -25.16 24.26 29.48
CA GLU A 351 -24.21 23.26 29.99
C GLU A 351 -23.64 22.40 28.86
N LYS A 352 -24.51 21.96 27.93
CA LYS A 352 -24.11 21.21 26.74
C LYS A 352 -23.17 22.01 25.83
N ASP A 353 -23.42 23.30 25.67
CA ASP A 353 -22.59 24.19 24.86
C ASP A 353 -21.15 24.26 25.42
N VAL A 354 -21.01 24.47 26.73
CA VAL A 354 -19.71 24.45 27.43
C VAL A 354 -19.02 23.08 27.33
N GLU A 355 -19.75 21.98 27.45
CA GLU A 355 -19.22 20.63 27.25
C GLU A 355 -18.68 20.45 25.82
N THR A 356 -19.44 20.89 24.81
CA THR A 356 -19.01 20.80 23.41
C THR A 356 -17.83 21.71 23.08
N GLU A 357 -17.76 22.90 23.67
CA GLU A 357 -16.62 23.82 23.53
C GLU A 357 -15.34 23.21 24.13
N SER A 358 -15.46 22.57 25.30
CA SER A 358 -14.36 21.83 25.93
C SER A 358 -13.85 20.67 25.05
N ILE A 359 -14.77 19.88 24.46
CA ILE A 359 -14.44 18.80 23.54
C ILE A 359 -13.75 19.36 22.28
N ALA A 360 -14.30 20.43 21.70
CA ALA A 360 -13.72 21.09 20.53
C ALA A 360 -12.29 21.61 20.81
N GLY A 361 -12.08 22.21 21.98
CA GLY A 361 -10.75 22.63 22.45
C GLY A 361 -9.78 21.46 22.60
N ASN A 362 -10.21 20.34 23.20
CA ASN A 362 -9.37 19.13 23.33
C ASN A 362 -8.98 18.56 21.97
N LEU A 363 -9.93 18.49 21.04
CA LEU A 363 -9.68 18.05 19.67
C LEU A 363 -8.72 18.99 18.94
N HIS A 364 -8.84 20.30 19.12
CA HIS A 364 -7.92 21.28 18.54
C HIS A 364 -6.48 21.07 19.03
N VAL A 365 -6.28 20.85 20.34
CA VAL A 365 -4.96 20.57 20.92
C VAL A 365 -4.38 19.27 20.36
N LYS A 366 -5.18 18.20 20.27
CA LYS A 366 -4.74 16.91 19.67
C LYS A 366 -4.35 17.08 18.21
N LEU A 367 -5.12 17.85 17.45
CA LEU A 367 -4.83 18.14 16.04
C LEU A 367 -3.53 18.94 15.87
N GLN A 368 -3.31 19.97 16.69
CA GLN A 368 -2.06 20.73 16.66
C GLN A 368 -0.85 19.86 17.04
N LYS A 369 -0.99 19.00 18.05
CA LYS A 369 0.06 18.05 18.44
C LYS A 369 0.39 17.10 17.29
N SER A 370 -0.62 16.45 16.71
CA SER A 370 -0.43 15.55 15.56
C SER A 370 0.18 16.27 14.35
N LYS A 371 -0.21 17.53 14.10
CA LYS A 371 0.40 18.35 13.06
C LYS A 371 1.89 18.59 13.31
N SER A 372 2.28 18.96 14.53
CA SER A 372 3.68 19.17 14.88
C SER A 372 4.52 17.88 14.80
N GLU A 373 3.94 16.74 15.18
CA GLU A 373 4.58 15.42 15.05
C GLU A 373 4.78 15.06 13.57
N LEU A 374 3.76 15.27 12.72
CA LEU A 374 3.85 15.03 11.28
C LEU A 374 4.93 15.90 10.62
N GLU A 375 5.03 17.18 11.01
CA GLU A 375 6.06 18.09 10.51
C GLU A 375 7.47 17.61 10.90
N ALA A 376 7.65 17.13 12.14
CA ALA A 376 8.91 16.53 12.57
C ALA A 376 9.25 15.26 11.77
N PHE A 377 8.27 14.39 11.50
CA PHE A 377 8.46 13.20 10.67
C PHE A 377 8.84 13.56 9.23
N LEU A 378 8.22 14.57 8.62
CA LEU A 378 8.56 15.02 7.28
C LEU A 378 10.00 15.56 7.18
N VAL A 379 10.47 16.28 8.20
CA VAL A 379 11.85 16.75 8.26
C VAL A 379 12.82 15.56 8.31
N GLU A 380 12.56 14.57 9.16
CA GLU A 380 13.41 13.35 9.23
C GLU A 380 13.32 12.49 7.97
N GLU A 381 12.15 12.37 7.34
CA GLU A 381 11.98 11.70 6.05
C GLU A 381 12.81 12.39 4.96
N SER A 382 12.76 13.73 4.88
CA SER A 382 13.53 14.47 3.88
C SER A 382 15.04 14.27 4.03
N LYS A 383 15.53 14.19 5.28
CA LYS A 383 16.94 13.93 5.59
C LYS A 383 17.36 12.52 5.24
N THR A 384 16.54 11.53 5.57
CA THR A 384 16.81 10.12 5.24
C THR A 384 16.71 9.86 3.74
N ARG A 385 15.75 10.49 3.04
CA ARG A 385 15.64 10.47 1.58
C ARG A 385 16.88 11.05 0.91
N GLY A 386 17.38 12.20 1.37
CA GLY A 386 18.64 12.78 0.86
C GLY A 386 19.82 11.83 1.01
N ALA A 387 19.97 11.18 2.17
CA ALA A 387 21.02 10.18 2.38
C ALA A 387 20.85 8.94 1.47
N CYS A 388 19.62 8.50 1.19
CA CYS A 388 19.35 7.44 0.24
C CYS A 388 19.68 7.83 -1.21
N GLU A 389 19.38 9.05 -1.62
CA GLU A 389 19.72 9.59 -2.95
C GLU A 389 21.25 9.69 -3.15
N GLU A 390 21.99 10.11 -2.13
CA GLU A 390 23.46 10.09 -2.12
C GLU A 390 24.00 8.65 -2.22
N MET A 391 23.44 7.71 -1.45
CA MET A 391 23.82 6.30 -1.52
C MET A 391 23.52 5.69 -2.91
N PHE A 392 22.40 6.07 -3.53
CA PHE A 392 22.07 5.62 -4.88
C PHE A 392 23.05 6.17 -5.92
N SER A 393 23.39 7.45 -5.80
CA SER A 393 24.35 8.12 -6.70
C SER A 393 25.73 7.46 -6.61
N THR A 394 26.21 7.16 -5.40
CA THR A 394 27.50 6.47 -5.20
C THR A 394 27.47 5.03 -5.72
N LEU A 395 26.37 4.29 -5.55
CA LEU A 395 26.22 2.94 -6.08
C LEU A 395 26.21 2.94 -7.62
N GLN A 396 25.53 3.92 -8.23
CA GLN A 396 25.50 4.08 -9.67
C GLN A 396 26.91 4.40 -10.21
N GLN A 397 27.65 5.28 -9.55
CA GLN A 397 29.04 5.57 -9.90
C GLN A 397 29.93 4.31 -9.81
N LEU A 398 29.86 3.56 -8.71
CA LEU A 398 30.61 2.31 -8.55
C LEU A 398 30.24 1.27 -9.61
N THR A 399 28.98 1.22 -10.03
CA THR A 399 28.53 0.32 -11.09
C THR A 399 29.16 0.68 -12.44
N VAL A 400 29.25 1.98 -12.75
CA VAL A 400 29.94 2.46 -13.97
C VAL A 400 31.44 2.16 -13.89
N GLU A 401 32.09 2.45 -12.76
CA GLU A 401 33.52 2.18 -12.56
C GLU A 401 33.85 0.68 -12.66
N ALA A 402 33.05 -0.18 -12.05
CA ALA A 402 33.19 -1.64 -12.16
C ALA A 402 32.95 -2.13 -13.60
N GLY A 403 32.00 -1.52 -14.32
CA GLY A 403 31.74 -1.79 -15.72
C GLY A 403 32.95 -1.46 -16.61
N ASN A 404 33.56 -0.29 -16.39
CA ASN A 404 34.74 0.15 -17.12
C ASN A 404 35.96 -0.73 -16.81
N ALA A 405 36.22 -1.02 -15.54
CA ALA A 405 37.33 -1.89 -15.14
C ALA A 405 37.21 -3.30 -15.75
N ARG A 406 35.97 -3.81 -15.90
CA ARG A 406 35.74 -5.08 -16.58
C ARG A 406 36.02 -5.00 -18.08
N LEU A 407 35.65 -3.90 -18.73
CA LEU A 407 35.92 -3.68 -20.15
C LEU A 407 37.42 -3.58 -20.41
N GLU A 408 38.14 -2.80 -19.61
CA GLU A 408 39.60 -2.70 -19.65
C GLU A 408 40.26 -4.08 -19.43
N ALA A 409 39.76 -4.88 -18.47
CA ALA A 409 40.27 -6.23 -18.24
C ALA A 409 40.02 -7.18 -19.43
N THR A 410 38.88 -7.04 -20.13
CA THR A 410 38.62 -7.82 -21.35
C THR A 410 39.52 -7.40 -22.51
N GLU A 411 39.74 -6.10 -22.69
CA GLU A 411 40.66 -5.58 -23.71
C GLU A 411 42.09 -6.05 -23.45
N MET A 412 42.57 -5.93 -22.20
CA MET A 412 43.90 -6.44 -21.83
C MET A 412 44.03 -7.94 -22.03
N LYS A 413 42.96 -8.72 -21.82
CA LYS A 413 42.98 -10.16 -22.10
C LYS A 413 43.11 -10.46 -23.59
N GLU A 414 42.38 -9.72 -24.43
CA GLU A 414 42.48 -9.85 -25.90
C GLU A 414 43.88 -9.47 -26.40
N GLU A 415 44.46 -8.40 -25.86
CA GLU A 415 45.84 -8.01 -26.16
C GLU A 415 46.85 -9.06 -25.70
N ALA A 416 46.68 -9.64 -24.50
CA ALA A 416 47.54 -10.69 -24.00
C ALA A 416 47.49 -11.96 -24.87
N GLU A 417 46.31 -12.39 -25.33
CA GLU A 417 46.19 -13.52 -26.25
C GLU A 417 46.82 -13.22 -27.62
N LYS A 418 46.69 -11.99 -28.12
CA LYS A 418 47.36 -11.57 -29.35
C LYS A 418 48.89 -11.64 -29.21
N LEU A 419 49.44 -11.10 -28.13
CA LEU A 419 50.88 -11.15 -27.84
C LEU A 419 51.38 -12.60 -27.68
N LYS A 420 50.57 -13.48 -27.09
CA LYS A 420 50.89 -14.91 -26.97
C LYS A 420 50.96 -15.61 -28.32
N LEU A 421 50.02 -15.32 -29.24
CA LEU A 421 50.06 -15.86 -30.60
C LEU A 421 51.29 -15.35 -31.36
N GLU A 422 51.64 -14.07 -31.20
CA GLU A 422 52.84 -13.48 -31.80
C GLU A 422 54.13 -14.13 -31.23
N ALA A 423 54.19 -14.34 -29.91
CA ALA A 423 55.32 -15.02 -29.27
C ALA A 423 55.47 -16.47 -29.74
N GLU A 424 54.37 -17.21 -29.91
CA GLU A 424 54.41 -18.59 -30.42
C GLU A 424 54.84 -18.64 -31.89
N ALA A 425 54.37 -17.70 -32.72
CA ALA A 425 54.84 -17.57 -34.10
C ALA A 425 56.35 -17.27 -34.17
N ALA A 426 56.84 -16.38 -33.30
CA ALA A 426 58.27 -16.09 -33.18
C ALA A 426 59.06 -17.32 -32.72
N ARG A 427 58.52 -18.12 -31.78
CA ARG A 427 59.13 -19.38 -31.33
C ARG A 427 59.27 -20.40 -32.46
N ILE A 428 58.22 -20.57 -33.27
CA ILE A 428 58.25 -21.48 -34.43
C ILE A 428 59.33 -21.02 -35.43
N SER A 429 59.36 -19.72 -35.76
CA SER A 429 60.36 -19.17 -36.67
C SER A 429 61.79 -19.34 -36.13
N LEU A 430 62.00 -19.18 -34.82
CA LEU A 430 63.29 -19.44 -34.18
C LEU A 430 63.68 -20.93 -34.25
N GLU A 431 62.73 -21.85 -34.05
CA GLU A 431 62.96 -23.29 -34.14
C GLU A 431 63.34 -23.70 -35.58
N GLU A 432 62.68 -23.12 -36.59
CA GLU A 432 63.02 -23.30 -38.00
C GLU A 432 64.42 -22.76 -38.32
N ALA A 433 64.74 -21.54 -37.86
CA ALA A 433 66.06 -20.95 -38.03
C ALA A 433 67.16 -21.78 -37.33
N SER A 434 66.88 -22.36 -36.16
CA SER A 434 67.80 -23.25 -35.45
C SER A 434 68.03 -24.57 -36.19
N LYS A 435 66.99 -25.14 -36.81
CA LYS A 435 67.12 -26.33 -37.67
C LYS A 435 67.98 -26.02 -38.90
N GLN A 436 67.77 -24.87 -39.53
CA GLN A 436 68.59 -24.43 -40.65
C GLN A 436 70.05 -24.24 -40.24
N LEU A 437 70.31 -23.57 -39.12
CA LEU A 437 71.67 -23.38 -38.60
C LEU A 437 72.40 -24.71 -38.33
N LYS A 438 71.69 -25.72 -37.80
CA LYS A 438 72.27 -27.05 -37.60
C LYS A 438 72.65 -27.71 -38.93
N ALA A 439 71.80 -27.60 -39.94
CA ALA A 439 72.09 -28.12 -41.27
C ALA A 439 73.30 -27.41 -41.90
N ASP A 440 73.36 -26.08 -41.79
CA ASP A 440 74.50 -25.29 -42.28
C ASP A 440 75.81 -25.65 -41.54
N LEU A 441 75.74 -25.97 -40.24
CA LEU A 441 76.89 -26.42 -39.45
C LEU A 441 77.37 -27.82 -39.88
N GLU A 442 76.47 -28.77 -40.07
CA GLU A 442 76.81 -30.10 -40.61
C GLU A 442 77.43 -30.00 -42.02
N GLU A 443 76.88 -29.15 -42.89
CA GLU A 443 77.47 -28.88 -44.20
C GLU A 443 78.88 -28.26 -44.09
N ALA A 444 79.07 -27.30 -43.19
CA ALA A 444 80.39 -26.72 -42.92
C ALA A 444 81.39 -27.75 -42.39
N GLU A 445 80.95 -28.69 -41.54
CA GLU A 445 81.79 -29.81 -41.08
C GLU A 445 82.17 -30.75 -42.22
N VAL A 446 81.22 -31.11 -43.10
CA VAL A 446 81.49 -31.91 -44.30
C VAL A 446 82.47 -31.19 -45.24
N ALA A 447 82.30 -29.87 -45.43
CA ALA A 447 83.20 -29.05 -46.22
C ALA A 447 84.62 -29.03 -45.61
N LYS A 448 84.73 -28.93 -44.28
CA LYS A 448 86.01 -29.00 -43.55
C LYS A 448 86.67 -30.36 -43.68
N GLU A 449 85.92 -31.46 -43.61
CA GLU A 449 86.47 -32.81 -43.86
C GLU A 449 86.93 -33.00 -45.31
N ALA A 450 86.20 -32.40 -46.26
CA ALA A 450 86.61 -32.38 -47.66
C ALA A 450 87.88 -31.55 -47.87
N GLU A 451 88.01 -30.41 -47.17
CA GLU A 451 89.22 -29.59 -47.12
C GLU A 451 90.41 -30.37 -46.58
N ILE A 452 90.27 -31.05 -45.42
CA ILE A 452 91.33 -31.90 -44.85
C ILE A 452 91.75 -32.99 -45.85
N ARG A 453 90.79 -33.67 -46.49
CA ARG A 453 91.07 -34.67 -47.53
C ARG A 453 91.80 -34.08 -48.73
N ALA A 454 91.43 -32.88 -49.18
CA ALA A 454 92.12 -32.19 -50.26
C ALA A 454 93.55 -31.80 -49.85
N LEU A 455 93.75 -31.31 -48.62
CA LEU A 455 95.06 -30.99 -48.07
C LEU A 455 95.95 -32.24 -47.95
N ASP A 456 95.40 -33.38 -47.51
CA ASP A 456 96.13 -34.66 -47.47
C ASP A 456 96.51 -35.16 -48.87
N GLN A 457 95.62 -35.01 -49.85
CA GLN A 457 95.94 -35.31 -51.26
C GLN A 457 97.04 -34.40 -51.80
N ILE A 458 96.98 -33.09 -51.52
CA ILE A 458 98.02 -32.13 -51.88
C ILE A 458 99.35 -32.53 -51.22
N LYS A 459 99.32 -32.88 -49.93
CA LYS A 459 100.52 -33.34 -49.19
C LYS A 459 101.10 -34.60 -49.81
N MET A 460 100.29 -35.62 -50.08
CA MET A 460 100.71 -36.86 -50.75
C MET A 460 101.28 -36.62 -52.15
N LEU A 461 100.67 -35.73 -52.94
CA LEU A 461 101.19 -35.34 -54.26
C LEU A 461 102.49 -34.54 -54.14
N SER A 462 102.62 -33.69 -53.12
CA SER A 462 103.83 -32.92 -52.85
C SER A 462 104.98 -33.82 -52.37
N GLU A 463 104.70 -34.83 -51.54
CA GLU A 463 105.65 -35.85 -51.08
C GLU A 463 106.03 -36.81 -52.21
N LYS A 464 105.09 -37.17 -53.10
CA LYS A 464 105.38 -37.94 -54.32
C LYS A 464 106.20 -37.12 -55.32
N THR A 465 105.95 -35.82 -55.44
CA THR A 465 106.72 -34.91 -56.29
C THR A 465 108.11 -34.63 -55.71
N SER A 466 108.24 -34.50 -54.38
CA SER A 466 109.53 -34.40 -53.70
C SER A 466 110.30 -35.72 -53.78
N ALA A 467 109.64 -36.88 -53.61
CA ALA A 467 110.22 -38.21 -53.80
C ALA A 467 110.65 -38.49 -55.25
N ALA A 468 109.86 -38.04 -56.24
CA ALA A 468 110.24 -38.11 -57.66
C ALA A 468 111.39 -37.16 -58.00
N ARG A 469 111.46 -35.98 -57.35
CA ARG A 469 112.62 -35.07 -57.43
C ARG A 469 113.87 -35.61 -56.74
N THR A 470 113.73 -36.41 -55.68
CA THR A 470 114.87 -37.08 -55.02
C THR A 470 115.35 -38.34 -55.73
N SER A 471 114.57 -38.90 -56.66
CA SER A 471 114.95 -40.10 -57.43
C SER A 471 115.37 -39.82 -58.88
N THR A 472 115.37 -38.55 -59.30
CA THR A 472 115.97 -38.08 -60.56
C THR A 472 116.47 -36.64 -60.43
N SER A 473 117.60 -36.44 -59.75
CA SER A 473 118.52 -35.35 -60.10
C SER A 473 119.88 -35.59 -59.47
N GLU A 474 120.88 -35.82 -60.33
CA GLU A 474 122.24 -35.43 -60.02
C GLU A 474 122.30 -33.91 -59.77
N SER A 475 123.29 -33.52 -58.99
CA SER A 475 123.85 -32.17 -58.89
C SER A 475 123.20 -31.20 -57.89
N GLY A 476 124.03 -30.79 -56.93
CA GLY A 476 123.88 -29.54 -56.20
C GLY A 476 123.92 -28.34 -57.15
N ALA A 477 122.77 -28.04 -57.74
CA ALA A 477 122.49 -26.78 -58.39
C ALA A 477 121.92 -25.82 -57.35
N ASN A 478 122.76 -24.87 -56.91
CA ASN A 478 122.23 -23.61 -56.37
C ASN A 478 121.38 -22.97 -57.46
N VAL A 479 120.06 -23.08 -57.34
CA VAL A 479 119.12 -22.33 -58.19
C VAL A 479 119.37 -20.85 -57.90
N THR A 480 120.08 -20.20 -58.82
CA THR A 480 120.39 -18.78 -58.73
C THR A 480 119.18 -18.05 -59.30
N ILE A 481 118.14 -17.88 -58.48
CA ILE A 481 117.01 -17.00 -58.78
C ILE A 481 117.51 -15.56 -58.73
N SER A 482 117.13 -14.77 -59.72
CA SER A 482 117.47 -13.34 -59.72
C SER A 482 116.86 -12.66 -58.49
N ARG A 483 117.49 -11.58 -58.01
CA ARG A 483 116.93 -10.80 -56.89
C ARG A 483 115.47 -10.40 -57.16
N GLU A 484 115.17 -10.06 -58.41
CA GLU A 484 113.82 -9.71 -58.88
C GLU A 484 112.84 -10.88 -58.79
N GLU A 485 113.24 -12.11 -59.14
CA GLU A 485 112.39 -13.30 -59.01
C GLU A 485 112.17 -13.72 -57.55
N PHE A 486 113.20 -13.58 -56.70
CA PHE A 486 113.06 -13.81 -55.26
C PHE A 486 112.11 -12.78 -54.64
N GLU A 487 112.30 -11.49 -54.94
CA GLU A 487 111.43 -10.42 -54.48
C GLU A 487 110.00 -10.60 -55.01
N ALA A 488 109.80 -11.03 -56.26
CA ALA A 488 108.46 -11.32 -56.80
C ALA A 488 107.80 -12.53 -56.11
N LEU A 489 108.55 -13.58 -55.79
CA LEU A 489 108.01 -14.75 -55.08
C LEU A 489 107.73 -14.43 -53.61
N SER A 490 108.62 -13.69 -52.93
CA SER A 490 108.41 -13.18 -51.58
C SER A 490 107.20 -12.26 -51.52
N HIS A 491 107.05 -11.34 -52.48
CA HIS A 491 105.87 -10.47 -52.57
C HIS A 491 104.58 -11.29 -52.75
N LYS A 492 104.62 -12.37 -53.54
CA LYS A 492 103.45 -13.24 -53.76
C LYS A 492 103.11 -14.09 -52.53
N VAL A 493 104.11 -14.50 -51.75
CA VAL A 493 103.91 -15.16 -50.45
C VAL A 493 103.31 -14.17 -49.46
N GLU A 494 103.86 -12.96 -49.37
CA GLU A 494 103.33 -11.89 -48.53
C GLU A 494 101.89 -11.52 -48.92
N GLU A 495 101.56 -11.43 -50.21
CA GLU A 495 100.18 -11.22 -50.70
C GLU A 495 99.24 -12.36 -50.26
N SER A 496 99.70 -13.61 -50.29
CA SER A 496 98.92 -14.77 -49.85
C SER A 496 98.74 -14.79 -48.33
N ASP A 497 99.78 -14.46 -47.58
CA ASP A 497 99.74 -14.36 -46.11
C ASP A 497 98.81 -13.21 -45.69
N ASN A 498 98.92 -12.05 -46.33
CA ASN A 498 98.01 -10.92 -46.12
C ASN A 498 96.55 -11.30 -46.45
N LEU A 499 96.31 -12.08 -47.50
CA LEU A 499 94.97 -12.58 -47.84
C LEU A 499 94.43 -13.54 -46.76
N ALA A 500 95.28 -14.42 -46.23
CA ALA A 500 94.92 -15.34 -45.16
C ALA A 500 94.62 -14.58 -43.85
N GLU A 501 95.47 -13.62 -43.48
CA GLU A 501 95.26 -12.72 -42.35
C GLU A 501 93.96 -11.92 -42.49
N MET A 502 93.66 -11.39 -43.68
CA MET A 502 92.37 -10.72 -43.95
C MET A 502 91.17 -11.65 -43.76
N LYS A 503 91.25 -12.91 -44.21
CA LYS A 503 90.18 -13.90 -44.01
C LYS A 503 89.99 -14.25 -42.54
N VAL A 504 91.08 -14.44 -41.79
CA VAL A 504 91.04 -14.71 -40.35
C VAL A 504 90.47 -13.49 -39.60
N ALA A 505 90.90 -12.28 -39.93
CA ALA A 505 90.38 -11.05 -39.34
C ALA A 505 88.87 -10.88 -39.62
N ALA A 506 88.40 -11.19 -40.84
CA ALA A 506 86.98 -11.17 -41.18
C ALA A 506 86.18 -12.21 -40.38
N ALA A 507 86.71 -13.42 -40.20
CA ALA A 507 86.07 -14.46 -39.39
C ALA A 507 86.00 -14.07 -37.90
N ILE A 508 87.07 -13.48 -37.34
CA ILE A 508 87.10 -12.97 -35.97
C ILE A 508 86.05 -11.86 -35.81
N ALA A 509 85.97 -10.91 -36.75
CA ALA A 509 84.98 -9.84 -36.72
C ALA A 509 83.53 -10.38 -36.76
N GLN A 510 83.26 -11.43 -37.55
CA GLN A 510 81.94 -12.08 -37.56
C GLN A 510 81.62 -12.76 -36.22
N VAL A 511 82.59 -13.46 -35.61
CA VAL A 511 82.40 -14.09 -34.29
C VAL A 511 82.16 -13.03 -33.21
N GLU A 512 82.90 -11.92 -33.23
CA GLU A 512 82.71 -10.81 -32.31
C GLU A 512 81.34 -10.15 -32.48
N ALA A 513 80.87 -9.98 -33.72
CA ALA A 513 79.52 -9.48 -34.01
C ALA A 513 78.42 -10.42 -33.49
N ILE A 514 78.57 -11.73 -33.66
CA ILE A 514 77.62 -12.73 -33.12
C ILE A 514 77.62 -12.68 -31.59
N LYS A 515 78.79 -12.64 -30.95
CA LYS A 515 78.89 -12.53 -29.48
C LYS A 515 78.28 -11.23 -28.95
N ALA A 516 78.46 -10.12 -29.66
CA ALA A 516 77.81 -8.85 -29.31
C ALA A 516 76.28 -8.98 -29.39
N SER A 517 75.76 -9.55 -30.49
CA SER A 517 74.33 -9.80 -30.67
C SER A 517 73.75 -10.75 -29.61
N GLU A 518 74.46 -11.82 -29.26
CA GLU A 518 74.07 -12.75 -28.19
C GLU A 518 74.00 -12.04 -26.84
N SER A 519 75.00 -11.21 -26.51
CA SER A 519 75.02 -10.45 -25.27
C SER A 519 73.88 -9.42 -25.17
N GLU A 520 73.47 -8.83 -26.30
CA GLU A 520 72.33 -7.93 -26.37
C GLU A 520 71.01 -8.68 -26.20
N ALA A 521 70.86 -9.84 -26.85
CA ALA A 521 69.69 -10.70 -26.70
C ALA A 521 69.50 -11.17 -25.25
N LEU A 522 70.59 -11.56 -24.57
CA LEU A 522 70.57 -11.92 -23.15
C LEU A 522 70.14 -10.75 -22.25
N LYS A 523 70.64 -9.53 -22.49
CA LYS A 523 70.21 -8.33 -21.75
C LYS A 523 68.73 -8.02 -21.95
N ARG A 524 68.20 -8.20 -23.17
CA ARG A 524 66.76 -8.03 -23.45
C ARG A 524 65.94 -9.06 -22.69
N LEU A 525 66.37 -10.33 -22.68
CA LEU A 525 65.70 -11.39 -21.95
C LEU A 525 65.70 -11.11 -20.43
N GLU A 526 66.84 -10.70 -19.86
CA GLU A 526 66.94 -10.33 -18.45
C GLU A 526 66.01 -9.16 -18.09
N ALA A 527 65.91 -8.14 -18.96
CA ALA A 527 64.99 -7.02 -18.78
C ALA A 527 63.52 -7.48 -18.78
N THR A 528 63.11 -8.33 -19.72
CA THR A 528 61.74 -8.87 -19.76
C THR A 528 61.43 -9.75 -18.56
N GLN A 529 62.39 -10.52 -18.08
CA GLN A 529 62.22 -11.36 -16.89
C GLN A 529 62.05 -10.50 -15.64
N LYS A 530 62.79 -9.39 -15.53
CA LYS A 530 62.63 -8.41 -14.45
C LYS A 530 61.25 -7.75 -14.48
N GLU A 531 60.77 -7.34 -15.65
CA GLU A 531 59.44 -6.75 -15.81
C GLU A 531 58.32 -7.73 -15.42
N ILE A 532 58.45 -9.00 -15.79
CA ILE A 532 57.52 -10.06 -15.36
C ILE A 532 57.49 -10.19 -13.83
N GLU A 533 58.65 -10.13 -13.17
CA GLU A 533 58.72 -10.21 -11.72
C GLU A 533 58.11 -8.98 -11.04
N ASP A 534 58.37 -7.78 -11.56
CA ASP A 534 57.75 -6.53 -11.09
C ASP A 534 56.21 -6.58 -11.25
N MET A 535 55.70 -7.11 -12.37
CA MET A 535 54.27 -7.32 -12.58
C MET A 535 53.66 -8.33 -11.60
N LYS A 536 54.37 -9.43 -11.28
CA LYS A 536 53.90 -10.40 -10.27
C LYS A 536 53.81 -9.78 -8.89
N VAL A 537 54.81 -8.99 -8.50
CA VAL A 537 54.80 -8.27 -7.21
C VAL A 537 53.63 -7.28 -7.18
N ALA A 538 53.43 -6.49 -8.24
CA ALA A 538 52.30 -5.57 -8.35
C ALA A 538 50.95 -6.29 -8.27
N THR A 539 50.82 -7.46 -8.91
CA THR A 539 49.60 -8.28 -8.88
C THR A 539 49.34 -8.85 -7.49
N ALA A 540 50.37 -9.33 -6.79
CA ALA A 540 50.24 -9.83 -5.41
C ALA A 540 49.83 -8.71 -4.43
N ASP A 541 50.38 -7.51 -4.59
CA ASP A 541 49.99 -6.35 -3.78
C ASP A 541 48.57 -5.88 -4.10
N ALA A 542 48.15 -5.88 -5.37
CA ALA A 542 46.78 -5.59 -5.76
C ALA A 542 45.79 -6.60 -5.15
N LEU A 543 46.14 -7.89 -5.16
CA LEU A 543 45.34 -8.95 -4.55
C LEU A 543 45.19 -8.73 -3.04
N LYS A 544 46.28 -8.46 -2.31
CA LYS A 544 46.22 -8.14 -0.87
C LYS A 544 45.33 -6.93 -0.59
N ARG A 545 45.42 -5.87 -1.40
CA ARG A 545 44.55 -4.68 -1.26
C ARG A 545 43.07 -5.03 -1.48
N ALA A 546 42.78 -5.87 -2.48
CA ALA A 546 41.42 -6.34 -2.75
C ALA A 546 40.87 -7.19 -1.57
N GLU A 547 41.68 -8.10 -1.03
CA GLU A 547 41.31 -8.89 0.16
C GLU A 547 41.05 -8.00 1.38
N MET A 548 41.90 -6.99 1.62
CA MET A 548 41.69 -6.03 2.70
C MET A 548 40.41 -5.20 2.51
N ALA A 549 40.09 -4.80 1.28
CA ALA A 549 38.86 -4.07 0.97
C ALA A 549 37.61 -4.94 1.18
N GLU A 550 37.62 -6.21 0.76
CA GLU A 550 36.54 -7.16 1.03
C GLU A 550 36.40 -7.45 2.54
N ALA A 551 37.50 -7.57 3.28
CA ALA A 551 37.47 -7.71 4.73
C ALA A 551 36.85 -6.47 5.42
N ALA A 552 37.21 -5.27 4.98
CA ALA A 552 36.63 -4.02 5.47
C ALA A 552 35.13 -3.92 5.14
N LYS A 553 34.73 -4.29 3.93
CA LYS A 553 33.32 -4.37 3.52
C LYS A 553 32.53 -5.34 4.40
N ARG A 554 33.03 -6.55 4.63
CA ARG A 554 32.40 -7.53 5.55
C ARG A 554 32.26 -6.99 6.97
N ALA A 555 33.24 -6.24 7.47
CA ALA A 555 33.16 -5.60 8.78
C ALA A 555 32.04 -4.56 8.85
N VAL A 556 31.93 -3.69 7.83
CA VAL A 556 30.85 -2.69 7.72
C VAL A 556 29.48 -3.35 7.59
N GLU A 557 29.34 -4.36 6.73
CA GLU A 557 28.11 -5.14 6.58
C GLU A 557 27.71 -5.84 7.89
N GLY A 558 28.69 -6.32 8.66
CA GLY A 558 28.51 -6.90 9.97
C GLY A 558 27.97 -5.89 11.01
N GLU A 559 28.50 -4.67 11.03
CA GLU A 559 27.97 -3.58 11.87
C GLU A 559 26.57 -3.14 11.44
N LEU A 560 26.31 -3.05 10.13
CA LEU A 560 25.00 -2.70 9.59
C LEU A 560 23.94 -3.75 9.93
N ARG A 561 24.30 -5.04 9.91
CA ARG A 561 23.42 -6.12 10.36
C ARG A 561 23.09 -5.99 11.85
N ARG A 562 24.11 -5.77 12.70
CA ARG A 562 23.92 -5.53 14.14
C ARG A 562 23.11 -4.26 14.42
N TRP A 563 23.24 -3.22 13.59
CA TRP A 563 22.41 -2.01 13.69
C TRP A 563 20.94 -2.31 13.36
N ARG A 564 20.68 -3.04 12.26
CA ARG A 564 19.31 -3.49 11.90
C ARG A 564 18.68 -4.35 12.99
N GLU A 565 19.43 -5.28 13.59
CA GLU A 565 18.96 -6.10 14.72
C GLU A 565 18.65 -5.24 15.95
N ARG A 566 19.48 -4.24 16.27
CA ARG A 566 19.24 -3.31 17.38
C ARG A 566 17.99 -2.45 17.15
N GLU A 567 17.79 -1.94 15.94
CA GLU A 567 16.59 -1.17 15.60
C GLU A 567 15.33 -2.04 15.62
N GLN A 568 15.38 -3.26 15.09
CA GLN A 568 14.27 -4.21 15.22
C GLN A 568 13.96 -4.53 16.69
N LYS A 569 15.00 -4.71 17.53
CA LYS A 569 14.82 -4.97 18.96
C LYS A 569 14.20 -3.76 19.69
N LYS A 570 14.60 -2.54 19.37
CA LYS A 570 13.97 -1.31 19.91
C LYS A 570 12.52 -1.17 19.45
N ALA A 571 12.22 -1.47 18.18
CA ALA A 571 10.86 -1.47 17.66
C ALA A 571 9.98 -2.51 18.37
N ALA A 572 10.51 -3.72 18.61
CA ALA A 572 9.83 -4.76 19.37
C ALA A 572 9.63 -4.40 20.86
N GLU A 573 10.61 -3.73 21.48
CA GLU A 573 10.50 -3.23 22.86
C GLU A 573 9.48 -2.09 22.97
N ALA A 574 9.47 -1.15 22.01
CA ALA A 574 8.47 -0.09 21.94
C ALA A 574 7.06 -0.66 21.73
N ALA A 575 6.89 -1.64 20.84
CA ALA A 575 5.63 -2.35 20.65
C ALA A 575 5.18 -3.07 21.93
N SER A 576 6.11 -3.72 22.65
CA SER A 576 5.84 -4.35 23.95
C SER A 576 5.41 -3.34 25.01
N ARG A 577 6.03 -2.16 25.06
CA ARG A 577 5.66 -1.09 25.99
C ARG A 577 4.28 -0.50 25.69
N ILE A 578 3.95 -0.30 24.41
CA ILE A 578 2.62 0.17 23.99
C ILE A 578 1.54 -0.86 24.36
N LEU A 579 1.82 -2.16 24.19
CA LEU A 579 0.93 -3.24 24.63
C LEU A 579 0.74 -3.26 26.15
N ALA A 580 1.80 -3.06 26.93
CA ALA A 580 1.71 -2.98 28.39
C ALA A 580 0.94 -1.75 28.88
N GLU A 581 1.13 -0.58 28.25
CA GLU A 581 0.42 0.65 28.59
C GLU A 581 -1.07 0.58 28.21
N ALA A 582 -1.40 -0.12 27.11
CA ALA A 582 -2.78 -0.42 26.73
C ALA A 582 -3.47 -1.36 27.74
N GLN A 583 -2.76 -2.34 28.29
CA GLN A 583 -3.29 -3.26 29.32
C GLN A 583 -3.48 -2.57 30.68
N MET A 584 -2.61 -1.62 31.04
CA MET A 584 -2.73 -0.84 32.29
C MET A 584 -3.81 0.26 32.24
N SER A 585 -4.37 0.55 31.05
CA SER A 585 -5.44 1.54 30.87
C SER A 585 -6.85 0.95 31.06
N THR A 586 -6.98 -0.37 31.23
CA THR A 586 -8.27 -1.08 31.44
C THR A 586 -8.66 -1.33 32.90
N GLU A 587 -7.82 -0.96 33.87
CA GLU A 587 -8.15 -1.04 35.29
C GLU A 587 -7.93 0.30 35.98
N SER A 588 -8.92 1.19 35.91
CA SER A 588 -9.04 2.23 36.94
C SER A 588 -10.48 2.53 37.31
N SER A 589 -10.82 2.21 38.56
CA SER A 589 -11.83 2.91 39.37
C SER A 589 -11.55 2.66 40.86
N PRO A 590 -12.03 3.52 41.77
CA PRO A 590 -11.13 4.27 42.64
C PRO A 590 -11.32 3.92 44.12
N GLN A 591 -10.26 3.98 44.93
CA GLN A 591 -10.36 4.54 46.30
C GLN A 591 -9.05 4.52 47.13
N HIS A 592 -9.01 5.54 48.00
CA HIS A 592 -8.35 5.64 49.31
C HIS A 592 -6.89 6.08 49.42
N HIS A 593 -6.75 7.35 49.83
CA HIS A 593 -5.61 7.93 50.52
C HIS A 593 -5.18 7.12 51.74
N ARG A 594 -3.87 6.87 51.88
CA ARG A 594 -3.23 6.75 53.20
C ARG A 594 -1.79 7.27 53.16
N LEU A 595 -1.56 8.28 53.99
CA LEU A 595 -0.27 8.91 54.29
C LEU A 595 0.68 7.94 55.01
N GLN A 596 1.97 7.94 54.65
CA GLN A 596 3.08 7.81 55.60
C GLN A 596 4.41 8.37 55.06
N LYS A 597 5.24 8.81 56.01
CA LYS A 597 6.36 9.78 55.96
C LYS A 597 7.74 9.21 55.51
N PRO A 598 8.78 10.07 55.35
CA PRO A 598 9.97 9.80 54.52
C PRO A 598 11.32 9.53 55.26
N ASN A 599 12.33 9.14 54.44
CA ASN A 599 13.82 9.14 54.57
C ASN A 599 14.53 7.88 55.11
N PRO A 600 15.84 7.61 54.80
CA PRO A 600 16.87 8.37 54.05
C PRO A 600 17.67 7.51 52.97
N PRO A 601 18.73 8.03 52.31
CA PRO A 601 19.35 7.41 51.12
C PRO A 601 20.60 6.56 51.42
N GLU A 602 20.81 5.49 50.64
CA GLU A 602 22.04 4.68 50.65
C GLU A 602 22.86 4.83 49.35
N LYS A 603 24.07 5.37 49.55
CA LYS A 603 25.38 5.09 48.92
C LYS A 603 25.39 4.35 47.57
N ILE A 604 25.82 5.05 46.52
CA ILE A 604 26.41 4.43 45.32
C ILE A 604 27.94 4.48 45.45
N GLN A 605 28.54 3.28 45.52
CA GLN A 605 29.98 3.06 45.43
C GLN A 605 30.47 3.26 44.00
N VAL A 606 31.60 3.96 43.92
CA VAL A 606 32.42 4.16 42.72
C VAL A 606 33.31 2.93 42.55
N HIS A 607 33.25 2.25 41.41
CA HIS A 607 34.36 1.43 40.93
C HIS A 607 34.79 1.89 39.54
N LYS A 608 36.07 2.30 39.52
CA LYS A 608 36.89 2.75 38.41
C LYS A 608 37.50 1.49 37.77
N LEU A 609 37.46 1.37 36.44
CA LEU A 609 38.37 0.47 35.73
C LEU A 609 38.97 1.20 34.52
N GLU A 610 40.29 1.10 34.45
CA GLU A 610 41.21 1.78 33.57
C GLU A 610 41.05 1.38 32.10
N LYS A 611 41.33 2.33 31.20
CA LYS A 611 41.81 2.01 29.86
C LYS A 611 42.97 2.94 29.52
N GLU A 612 44.14 2.32 29.39
CA GLU A 612 45.36 2.92 28.92
C GLU A 612 45.26 3.38 27.46
N ARG A 613 46.10 4.37 27.17
CA ARG A 613 46.20 5.15 25.95
C ARG A 613 46.92 4.39 24.84
N SER A 614 46.58 4.70 23.59
CA SER A 614 47.62 5.05 22.62
C SER A 614 47.09 6.12 21.66
N SER A 615 47.96 7.11 21.44
CA SER A 615 47.75 8.36 20.73
C SER A 615 48.50 8.33 19.41
N ILE A 616 47.87 8.69 18.30
CA ILE A 616 48.57 9.30 17.15
C ILE A 616 47.73 10.46 16.62
N SER A 617 48.36 11.63 16.65
CA SER A 617 47.89 12.95 16.25
C SER A 617 48.29 13.25 14.81
N LYS A 618 47.36 13.73 13.97
CA LYS A 618 47.67 14.64 12.85
C LYS A 618 46.55 15.67 12.71
N LYS A 619 46.96 16.95 12.79
CA LYS A 619 46.17 18.17 12.63
C LYS A 619 46.09 18.53 11.13
N VAL A 620 44.91 18.89 10.65
CA VAL A 620 44.67 19.76 9.47
C VAL A 620 43.35 20.50 9.75
N LEU A 621 43.39 21.70 10.33
CA LEU A 621 43.31 23.02 9.68
C LEU A 621 41.97 23.26 8.93
N LEU A 622 40.98 23.78 9.65
CA LEU A 622 39.77 24.41 9.09
C LEU A 622 40.04 25.90 8.83
N PRO A 623 39.59 26.49 7.70
CA PRO A 623 39.53 27.92 7.55
C PRO A 623 38.21 28.50 8.12
N ASN A 624 38.37 29.48 8.98
CA ASN A 624 37.36 30.47 9.35
C ASN A 624 36.85 31.22 8.11
N ILE A 625 35.54 31.37 8.00
CA ILE A 625 34.89 32.45 7.26
C ILE A 625 33.86 33.10 8.18
N SER A 626 34.33 34.11 8.91
CA SER A 626 33.50 35.17 9.45
C SER A 626 33.56 36.34 8.46
N GLY A 627 32.41 36.88 8.07
CA GLY A 627 32.35 38.24 7.53
C GLY A 627 31.25 38.50 6.52
N ILE A 628 30.47 39.54 6.83
CA ILE A 628 29.73 40.42 5.90
C ILE A 628 28.28 39.99 5.62
N PHE A 629 27.32 40.54 6.37
CA PHE A 629 26.41 41.55 5.80
C PHE A 629 25.70 42.36 6.89
N ASN A 630 25.44 43.62 6.55
CA ASN A 630 25.21 44.75 7.43
C ASN A 630 23.88 44.75 8.20
N ARG A 631 24.00 45.18 9.45
CA ARG A 631 22.96 45.81 10.27
C ARG A 631 22.35 47.00 9.54
N LYS A 632 21.03 47.02 9.31
CA LYS A 632 20.28 48.26 9.10
C LYS A 632 19.09 48.32 10.06
N LYS A 633 19.23 49.23 11.02
CA LYS A 633 18.24 49.65 12.00
C LYS A 633 17.61 50.93 11.46
N ASN A 634 16.30 50.96 11.23
CA ASN A 634 15.53 52.20 11.11
C ASN A 634 14.32 52.08 12.03
N GLN A 635 14.28 52.94 13.07
CA GLN A 635 13.06 53.45 13.70
C GLN A 635 12.70 54.77 13.00
N ILE A 636 11.41 55.06 12.91
CA ILE A 636 10.68 56.36 12.80
C ILE A 636 9.30 55.95 12.24
N GLU A 637 8.25 55.80 13.07
CA GLU A 637 7.37 56.83 13.63
C GLU A 637 6.25 57.26 12.64
N GLY A 638 5.01 57.24 13.13
CA GLY A 638 3.76 57.47 12.40
C GLY A 638 2.85 56.25 12.56
N GLY A 639 1.81 56.24 13.40
CA GLY A 639 0.77 57.24 13.54
C GLY A 639 -0.56 56.54 13.19
N SER A 640 -1.38 56.27 14.21
CA SER A 640 -2.64 55.51 14.23
C SER A 640 -3.78 56.14 13.35
N PRO A 641 -5.07 55.80 13.56
CA PRO A 641 -5.86 54.61 13.21
C PRO A 641 -7.14 54.97 12.40
N SER A 642 -7.95 54.01 11.89
CA SER A 642 -9.36 54.21 11.45
C SER A 642 -9.89 52.98 10.67
N TYR A 643 -11.15 52.55 10.63
CA TYR A 643 -12.40 52.82 11.36
C TYR A 643 -13.35 51.64 11.02
N LEU A 644 -14.17 51.18 11.96
CA LEU A 644 -15.44 50.47 11.72
C LEU A 644 -16.59 51.49 11.86
N PRO A 645 -17.60 51.54 10.98
CA PRO A 645 -18.77 52.37 11.18
C PRO A 645 -20.01 51.55 11.58
N GLY A 646 -20.79 52.07 12.53
CA GLY A 646 -22.15 51.61 12.76
C GLY A 646 -22.76 51.91 14.12
N GLU A 647 -22.71 53.15 14.60
CA GLU A 647 -23.63 53.64 15.65
C GLU A 647 -25.03 53.84 15.05
N ASN A 648 -26.10 53.58 15.81
CA ASN A 648 -26.79 54.70 16.45
C ASN A 648 -27.86 54.30 17.48
N PRO A 649 -28.09 55.17 18.49
CA PRO A 649 -28.87 54.88 19.68
C PRO A 649 -30.25 55.56 19.69
N PHE A 650 -31.20 54.95 20.41
CA PHE A 650 -32.23 55.60 21.24
C PHE A 650 -32.64 54.64 22.35
#